data_AF-A0A4Y7LP73-F1
#
_entry.id   AF-A0A4Y7LP73-F1
#
_cell.length_a   1.000
_cell.length_b   1.000
_cell.length_c   1.000
_cell.angle_alpha   90.00
_cell.angle_beta   90.00
_cell.angle_gamma   90.00
#
_symmetry.space_group_name_H-M   'P 1'
#
loop_
_entity.id
_entity.type
_entity.pdbx_description
1 polymer ?
#
loop_
_entity_poly.entity_id
_entity_poly.type
_entity_poly.pdbx_seq_one_letter_code
_entity_poly.pdbx_strand_id
1 'polypeptide(L)'
;MYDAYEALPILEKLPLLIESIAAYDDHLLVGTQQGHLLMYSVLQGTNNGGEQSLSSRCEVHLLRSNKYFAKKPIQQLAVVPEHQILISLSDYLVSVHDLTVFNFPVITTIGKSRGATCFCLDVKRQTSLTGEIAVAVRLCVVVKRKVHLFYWKNREFREFGPDLTVSDVPRSVAWCRETLCLGFKGEYCLLKLDGEQRDLFPTGKQPEPLVCALNGDKFALGRDEQTILVDIDGNPCTKYTLTWSERPSLIVEDSPYILGVLSSCIEVRAAEPRLLVQRLELPRARLLTPVISKHGQIYVASTSHVWCLHLVPAHQQLPRLLQDKHFQLAIQLANMSNEPEDIRSQQVQHIQSLFAFNLFQKGNFDESLQLFFKLNSDPSYVIGLFPDLLPVEFRKQLEYPDVVPVLQGKDLDLAVLALIKYLTEVRNDLMSQNLKSGGNIMDVGTNLKSRRQLLQIVDTTLLKCYLLTNDALVASLLRLKDNHCHLEESERALKRHHKHAELIILYQTRGLHRKALELLKKHATSNEDFGSPLANHERTIQYLQHLGSEHIDLIFDFASWVIHGHGEEGLKIFIEDMPEVEELPRAKVYDFFFKNHRRLALPYLEHVVYEWQDSNALFHNALALLYKDKILRLEKQLKEKGNDDPSVQSEYRDAHGKLRAFLEISRHCSPEAILVQFPYDCLFEERAILLGKLGRHEQALSIYINILNDMPAAIEYCNLCYQSDSLANKEVYFYLLKLLLQPNDAIKIPGLKYPVEDVHQQPDIAKALEMLDSFPSRIDPVKTLQILPSSIPLLQLKRFLQRSIESCASQRRELQLLRGLLYAEHLQVHEQRIEYQNQKVVITESNICHVCKKRFGNQRQ
;
A
#
# COMPACT_ATOMS: atom_id res chain seq x y z
N MET A 1 -33.04 -17.37 -31.20
CA MET A 1 -33.59 -16.10 -31.73
C MET A 1 -34.78 -15.77 -30.85
N TYR A 2 -34.83 -14.55 -30.34
CA TYR A 2 -35.92 -14.07 -29.49
C TYR A 2 -36.50 -12.80 -30.12
N ASP A 3 -37.77 -12.55 -29.87
CA ASP A 3 -38.44 -11.35 -30.37
C ASP A 3 -38.02 -10.14 -29.53
N ALA A 4 -37.28 -9.22 -30.14
CA ALA A 4 -36.90 -7.96 -29.51
C ALA A 4 -37.94 -6.86 -29.77
N TYR A 5 -38.62 -6.91 -30.93
CA TYR A 5 -39.62 -5.95 -31.34
C TYR A 5 -40.92 -6.62 -31.78
N GLU A 6 -42.03 -5.99 -31.43
CA GLU A 6 -43.36 -6.31 -31.93
C GLU A 6 -43.79 -5.26 -32.94
N ALA A 7 -44.16 -5.69 -34.15
CA ALA A 7 -44.62 -4.79 -35.21
C ALA A 7 -46.14 -4.66 -35.21
N LEU A 8 -46.65 -3.45 -34.94
CA LEU A 8 -48.07 -3.12 -34.96
C LEU A 8 -48.39 -2.24 -36.17
N PRO A 9 -49.38 -2.61 -37.02
CA PRO A 9 -49.84 -1.73 -38.09
C PRO A 9 -50.61 -0.54 -37.52
N ILE A 10 -50.33 0.66 -38.04
CA ILE A 10 -50.95 1.92 -37.60
C ILE A 10 -51.77 2.54 -38.72
N LEU A 11 -51.15 2.78 -39.86
CA LEU A 11 -51.81 3.33 -41.05
C LEU A 11 -51.75 2.29 -42.15
N GLU A 12 -52.91 1.86 -42.62
CA GLU A 12 -53.02 0.92 -43.73
C GLU A 12 -53.61 1.62 -44.95
N LYS A 13 -53.00 1.38 -46.12
CA LYS A 13 -53.51 1.81 -47.43
C LYS A 13 -53.82 3.32 -47.51
N LEU A 14 -52.89 4.16 -47.07
CA LEU A 14 -53.00 5.61 -47.28
C LEU A 14 -53.09 5.91 -48.79
N PRO A 15 -54.04 6.76 -49.23
CA PRO A 15 -54.18 7.15 -50.63
C PRO A 15 -53.05 8.08 -51.10
N LEU A 16 -52.29 8.65 -50.15
CA LEU A 16 -51.18 9.55 -50.39
C LEU A 16 -49.86 8.79 -50.25
N LEU A 17 -48.91 9.05 -51.15
CA LEU A 17 -47.59 8.44 -51.11
C LEU A 17 -46.72 9.13 -50.06
N ILE A 18 -46.20 8.34 -49.13
CA ILE A 18 -45.31 8.79 -48.05
C ILE A 18 -43.89 8.98 -48.60
N GLU A 19 -43.32 10.15 -48.36
CA GLU A 19 -41.95 10.51 -48.76
C GLU A 19 -41.02 10.65 -47.55
N SER A 20 -41.51 11.23 -46.45
CA SER A 20 -40.76 11.41 -45.21
C SER A 20 -41.65 11.24 -43.99
N ILE A 21 -41.07 10.82 -42.87
CA ILE A 21 -41.75 10.69 -41.59
C ILE A 21 -40.88 11.31 -40.50
N ALA A 22 -41.52 11.85 -39.47
CA ALA A 22 -40.88 12.31 -38.25
C ALA A 22 -41.79 12.02 -37.06
N ALA A 23 -41.25 11.63 -35.91
CA ALA A 23 -42.06 11.29 -34.75
C ALA A 23 -41.49 11.90 -33.47
N TYR A 24 -42.38 12.39 -32.62
CA TYR A 24 -42.06 12.93 -31.30
C TYR A 24 -43.21 12.66 -30.34
N ASP A 25 -42.92 12.39 -29.07
CA ASP A 25 -43.94 12.03 -28.07
C ASP A 25 -44.93 10.96 -28.58
N ASP A 26 -46.23 11.30 -28.66
CA ASP A 26 -47.31 10.47 -29.21
C ASP A 26 -47.77 10.97 -30.59
N HIS A 27 -46.93 11.73 -31.28
CA HIS A 27 -47.25 12.40 -32.53
C HIS A 27 -46.38 11.91 -33.68
N LEU A 28 -47.04 11.43 -34.74
CA LEU A 28 -46.44 11.02 -36.00
C LEU A 28 -46.74 12.04 -37.09
N LEU A 29 -45.70 12.63 -37.66
CA LEU A 29 -45.76 13.51 -38.81
C LEU A 29 -45.41 12.74 -40.08
N VAL A 30 -46.26 12.87 -41.09
CA VAL A 30 -46.11 12.21 -42.39
C VAL A 30 -46.07 13.26 -43.48
N GLY A 31 -44.93 13.37 -44.14
CA GLY A 31 -44.71 14.18 -45.32
C GLY A 31 -44.98 13.36 -46.58
N THR A 32 -45.82 13.89 -47.46
CA THR A 32 -46.24 13.18 -48.69
C THR A 32 -45.54 13.71 -49.93
N GLN A 33 -45.50 12.89 -50.99
CA GLN A 33 -44.94 13.28 -52.28
C GLN A 33 -45.69 14.46 -52.93
N GLN A 34 -46.98 14.61 -52.62
CA GLN A 34 -47.83 15.70 -53.10
C GLN A 34 -47.60 17.02 -52.35
N GLY A 35 -46.76 17.02 -51.31
CA GLY A 35 -46.47 18.22 -50.50
C GLY A 35 -47.46 18.47 -49.37
N HIS A 36 -48.29 17.47 -49.01
CA HIS A 36 -49.15 17.54 -47.83
C HIS A 36 -48.39 17.07 -46.58
N LEU A 37 -48.62 17.74 -45.45
CA LEU A 37 -48.14 17.36 -44.14
C LEU A 37 -49.31 16.91 -43.26
N LEU A 38 -49.24 15.69 -42.74
CA LEU A 38 -50.25 15.10 -41.86
C LEU A 38 -49.66 14.85 -40.47
N MET A 39 -50.43 15.13 -39.43
CA MET A 39 -50.05 14.88 -38.04
C MET A 39 -51.08 13.95 -37.39
N TYR A 40 -50.63 12.76 -36.98
CA TYR A 40 -51.42 11.77 -36.28
C TYR A 40 -51.03 11.72 -34.81
N SER A 41 -52.00 11.61 -33.92
CA SER A 41 -51.81 11.14 -32.55
C SER A 41 -51.88 9.62 -32.55
N VAL A 42 -50.89 8.96 -31.98
CA VAL A 42 -50.88 7.51 -31.78
C VAL A 42 -50.94 7.29 -30.28
N LEU A 43 -52.12 6.93 -29.77
CA LEU A 43 -52.33 6.62 -28.37
C LEU A 43 -52.32 5.11 -28.18
N GLN A 44 -51.62 4.66 -27.15
CA GLN A 44 -51.63 3.25 -26.76
C GLN A 44 -52.84 3.01 -25.85
N GLY A 45 -53.72 2.10 -26.26
CA GLY A 45 -54.75 1.58 -25.38
C GLY A 45 -54.10 0.81 -24.23
N THR A 46 -54.19 1.33 -23.01
CA THR A 46 -53.86 0.56 -21.81
C THR A 46 -55.06 -0.32 -21.47
N ASN A 47 -54.92 -1.63 -21.68
CA ASN A 47 -55.92 -2.58 -21.18
C ASN A 47 -55.82 -2.64 -19.65
N ASN A 48 -56.57 -1.77 -18.96
CA ASN A 48 -56.94 -1.98 -17.57
C ASN A 48 -57.97 -3.12 -17.50
N GLY A 49 -57.50 -4.35 -17.33
CA GLY A 49 -58.35 -5.52 -17.09
C GLY A 49 -57.68 -6.79 -17.59
N GLY A 50 -57.39 -7.70 -16.66
CA GLY A 50 -56.71 -8.96 -16.96
C GLY A 50 -57.52 -9.84 -17.90
N GLU A 51 -57.01 -10.03 -19.11
CA GLU A 51 -57.12 -11.27 -19.89
C GLU A 51 -56.09 -11.21 -21.02
N GLN A 52 -55.12 -12.12 -20.97
CA GLN A 52 -54.08 -12.28 -21.98
C GLN A 52 -54.69 -12.86 -23.25
N SER A 53 -55.14 -12.03 -24.19
CA SER A 53 -55.07 -12.35 -25.63
C SER A 53 -55.42 -11.15 -26.55
N LEU A 54 -54.62 -11.04 -27.61
CA LEU A 54 -54.91 -10.47 -28.94
C LEU A 54 -55.00 -8.94 -29.11
N SER A 55 -53.88 -8.39 -29.61
CA SER A 55 -53.72 -7.12 -30.33
C SER A 55 -53.91 -5.84 -29.50
N SER A 56 -52.79 -5.30 -29.00
CA SER A 56 -52.65 -3.89 -28.63
C SER A 56 -52.99 -3.03 -29.85
N ARG A 57 -54.28 -2.71 -30.05
CA ARG A 57 -54.69 -1.79 -31.12
C ARG A 57 -54.23 -0.40 -30.70
N CYS A 58 -53.26 0.16 -31.42
CA CYS A 58 -52.96 1.57 -31.32
C CYS A 58 -54.16 2.36 -31.83
N GLU A 59 -54.67 3.29 -31.03
CA GLU A 59 -55.69 4.23 -31.48
C GLU A 59 -55.00 5.38 -32.21
N VAL A 60 -55.39 5.58 -33.47
CA VAL A 60 -54.73 6.53 -34.36
C VAL A 60 -55.73 7.61 -34.74
N HIS A 61 -55.45 8.84 -34.32
CA HIS A 61 -56.30 10.00 -34.61
C HIS A 61 -55.55 11.01 -35.47
N LEU A 62 -56.09 11.39 -36.62
CA LEU A 62 -55.56 12.51 -37.41
C LEU A 62 -55.87 13.81 -36.66
N LEU A 63 -54.84 14.47 -36.12
CA LEU A 63 -54.99 15.73 -35.39
C LEU A 63 -55.00 16.93 -36.34
N ARG A 64 -54.07 16.97 -37.29
CA ARG A 64 -53.85 18.13 -38.17
C ARG A 64 -53.47 17.68 -39.57
N SER A 65 -53.91 18.43 -40.57
CA SER A 65 -53.54 18.21 -41.96
C SER A 65 -53.38 19.54 -42.69
N ASN A 66 -52.22 19.77 -43.30
CA ASN A 66 -52.00 20.90 -44.18
C ASN A 66 -51.76 20.41 -45.62
N LYS A 67 -52.73 20.66 -46.50
CA LYS A 67 -52.67 20.30 -47.93
C LYS A 67 -51.84 21.27 -48.77
N TYR A 68 -51.56 22.46 -48.28
CA TYR A 68 -50.82 23.49 -49.01
C TYR A 68 -49.47 23.77 -48.36
N PHE A 69 -48.91 22.78 -47.65
CA PHE A 69 -47.66 22.93 -46.93
C PHE A 69 -46.47 23.15 -47.88
N ALA A 70 -46.33 22.31 -48.91
CA ALA A 70 -45.33 22.45 -49.96
C ALA A 70 -45.94 22.19 -51.34
N LYS A 71 -45.37 22.80 -52.39
CA LYS A 71 -45.76 22.52 -53.80
C LYS A 71 -45.07 21.28 -54.39
N LYS A 72 -44.05 20.78 -53.70
CA LYS A 72 -43.15 19.69 -54.10
C LYS A 72 -43.07 18.65 -52.99
N PRO A 73 -42.56 17.44 -53.26
CA PRO A 73 -42.37 16.42 -52.24
C PRO A 73 -41.56 16.94 -51.05
N ILE A 74 -41.99 16.58 -49.85
CA ILE A 74 -41.29 16.87 -48.61
C ILE A 74 -40.20 15.80 -48.43
N GLN A 75 -38.96 16.15 -48.76
CA GLN A 75 -37.83 15.21 -48.84
C GLN A 75 -37.36 14.74 -47.47
N GLN A 76 -37.30 15.66 -46.50
CA GLN A 76 -36.84 15.35 -45.15
C GLN A 76 -37.61 16.17 -44.13
N LEU A 77 -37.96 15.55 -43.01
CA LEU A 77 -38.62 16.17 -41.87
C LEU A 77 -37.80 15.90 -40.61
N ALA A 78 -37.71 16.88 -39.73
CA ALA A 78 -37.13 16.72 -38.41
C ALA A 78 -37.83 17.63 -37.41
N VAL A 79 -38.08 17.12 -36.21
CA VAL A 79 -38.81 17.83 -35.16
C VAL A 79 -37.87 18.15 -34.01
N VAL A 80 -38.04 19.32 -33.40
CA VAL A 80 -37.45 19.63 -32.09
C VAL A 80 -38.58 20.00 -31.13
N PRO A 81 -39.05 19.05 -30.31
CA PRO A 81 -40.21 19.25 -29.42
C PRO A 81 -40.00 20.36 -28.40
N GLU A 82 -38.79 20.51 -27.86
CA GLU A 82 -38.49 21.44 -26.77
C GLU A 82 -38.58 22.91 -27.21
N HIS A 83 -38.33 23.18 -28.49
CA HIS A 83 -38.53 24.48 -29.14
C HIS A 83 -39.86 24.58 -29.89
N GLN A 84 -40.65 23.50 -29.93
CA GLN A 84 -41.91 23.38 -30.68
C GLN A 84 -41.76 23.77 -32.17
N ILE A 85 -40.66 23.34 -32.79
CA ILE A 85 -40.37 23.63 -34.20
C ILE A 85 -40.30 22.36 -35.05
N LEU A 86 -40.75 22.50 -36.30
CA LEU A 86 -40.62 21.50 -37.36
C LEU A 86 -39.72 22.04 -38.46
N ILE A 87 -38.69 21.29 -38.82
CA ILE A 87 -37.76 21.63 -39.89
C ILE A 87 -38.08 20.72 -41.07
N SER A 88 -38.40 21.32 -42.21
CA SER A 88 -38.71 20.59 -43.44
C SER A 88 -37.81 21.01 -44.58
N LEU A 89 -37.36 20.03 -45.36
CA LEU A 89 -36.70 20.24 -46.63
C LEU A 89 -37.70 20.01 -47.76
N SER A 90 -38.11 21.08 -48.43
CA SER A 90 -38.98 21.02 -49.61
C SER A 90 -38.51 22.04 -50.65
N ASP A 91 -38.65 21.69 -51.94
CA ASP A 91 -38.16 22.52 -53.05
C ASP A 91 -36.67 22.95 -52.91
N TYR A 92 -35.83 22.05 -52.37
CA TYR A 92 -34.41 22.29 -52.11
C TYR A 92 -34.15 23.49 -51.17
N LEU A 93 -35.09 23.82 -50.29
CA LEU A 93 -34.98 24.87 -49.29
C LEU A 93 -35.36 24.33 -47.91
N VAL A 94 -34.60 24.69 -46.89
CA VAL A 94 -34.90 24.36 -45.49
C VAL A 94 -35.77 25.46 -44.88
N SER A 95 -36.97 25.09 -44.49
CA SER A 95 -37.94 25.94 -43.80
C SER A 95 -38.22 25.45 -42.38
N VAL A 96 -38.40 26.39 -41.46
CA VAL A 96 -38.76 26.13 -40.07
C VAL A 96 -40.20 26.54 -39.85
N HIS A 97 -40.99 25.65 -39.26
CA HIS A 97 -42.41 25.80 -39.03
C HIS A 97 -42.73 25.72 -37.54
N ASP A 98 -43.77 26.41 -37.11
CA ASP A 98 -44.28 26.36 -35.73
C ASP A 98 -45.18 25.14 -35.56
N LEU A 99 -44.86 24.25 -34.61
CA LEU A 99 -45.68 23.06 -34.31
C LEU A 99 -46.93 23.39 -33.49
N THR A 100 -46.98 24.55 -32.82
CA THR A 100 -48.11 24.88 -31.93
C THR A 100 -49.38 25.23 -32.70
N VAL A 101 -49.24 25.83 -33.89
CA VAL A 101 -50.34 26.36 -34.71
C VAL A 101 -50.83 25.32 -35.73
N PHE A 102 -52.15 25.24 -35.94
CA PHE A 102 -52.81 24.20 -36.74
C PHE A 102 -52.28 24.01 -38.18
N ASN A 103 -51.90 25.11 -38.85
CA ASN A 103 -51.44 25.08 -40.24
C ASN A 103 -49.92 24.99 -40.41
N PHE A 104 -49.14 24.83 -39.33
CA PHE A 104 -47.67 24.82 -39.39
C PHE A 104 -47.09 26.04 -40.12
N PRO A 105 -47.39 27.28 -39.67
CA PRO A 105 -46.91 28.48 -40.33
C PRO A 105 -45.38 28.51 -40.33
N VAL A 106 -44.82 29.03 -41.42
CA VAL A 106 -43.37 29.23 -41.55
C VAL A 106 -42.94 30.31 -40.57
N ILE A 107 -42.01 29.98 -39.67
CA ILE A 107 -41.34 30.93 -38.78
C ILE A 107 -40.24 31.63 -39.58
N THR A 108 -39.34 30.85 -40.18
CA THR A 108 -38.20 31.35 -40.94
C THR A 108 -37.81 30.41 -42.08
N THR A 109 -37.22 30.98 -43.13
CA THR A 109 -36.60 30.23 -44.24
C THR A 109 -35.12 30.57 -44.32
N ILE A 110 -34.26 29.56 -44.42
CA ILE A 110 -32.81 29.77 -44.46
C ILE A 110 -32.41 30.08 -45.91
N GLY A 111 -32.22 31.36 -46.27
CA GLY A 111 -31.90 31.76 -47.65
C GLY A 111 -30.65 31.08 -48.22
N LYS A 112 -29.61 30.88 -47.40
CA LYS A 112 -28.38 30.16 -47.78
C LYS A 112 -28.58 28.66 -48.06
N SER A 113 -29.71 28.08 -47.65
CA SER A 113 -30.02 26.66 -47.89
C SER A 113 -30.58 26.38 -49.29
N ARG A 114 -30.70 27.39 -50.17
CA ARG A 114 -31.26 27.20 -51.51
C ARG A 114 -30.39 26.27 -52.36
N GLY A 115 -30.97 25.14 -52.77
CA GLY A 115 -30.24 24.06 -53.43
C GLY A 115 -29.72 22.99 -52.46
N ALA A 116 -30.28 22.91 -51.24
CA ALA A 116 -29.91 21.91 -50.25
C ALA A 116 -30.26 20.50 -50.73
N THR A 117 -29.35 19.55 -50.50
CA THR A 117 -29.55 18.13 -50.81
C THR A 117 -30.08 17.34 -49.62
N CYS A 118 -29.52 17.60 -48.43
CA CYS A 118 -29.92 16.98 -47.18
C CYS A 118 -29.53 17.89 -46.00
N PHE A 119 -30.08 17.61 -44.83
CA PHE A 119 -29.67 18.26 -43.58
C PHE A 119 -29.55 17.25 -42.44
N CYS A 120 -28.82 17.60 -41.38
CA CYS A 120 -28.83 16.85 -40.12
C CYS A 120 -28.89 17.81 -38.92
N LEU A 121 -29.37 17.30 -37.79
CA LEU A 121 -29.51 18.04 -36.55
C LEU A 121 -28.65 17.42 -35.46
N ASP A 122 -28.08 18.27 -34.61
CA ASP A 122 -27.45 17.92 -33.34
C ASP A 122 -28.21 18.66 -32.23
N VAL A 123 -28.95 17.92 -31.41
CA VAL A 123 -29.78 18.46 -30.32
C VAL A 123 -29.12 18.08 -28.99
N LYS A 124 -28.47 19.05 -28.35
CA LYS A 124 -27.80 18.88 -27.06
C LYS A 124 -28.70 19.35 -25.92
N ARG A 125 -29.09 18.41 -25.05
CA ARG A 125 -29.84 18.66 -23.83
C ARG A 125 -28.84 18.76 -22.67
N GLN A 126 -28.72 19.94 -22.04
CA GLN A 126 -27.87 20.16 -20.88
C GLN A 126 -28.75 20.47 -19.66
N THR A 127 -28.68 19.61 -18.64
CA THR A 127 -29.27 19.90 -17.33
C THR A 127 -28.31 20.79 -16.54
N SER A 128 -28.76 22.01 -16.24
CA SER A 128 -28.02 22.92 -15.38
C SER A 128 -28.06 22.45 -13.91
N LEU A 129 -27.16 22.98 -13.07
CA LEU A 129 -27.09 22.68 -11.63
C LEU A 129 -28.38 23.04 -10.87
N THR A 130 -29.23 23.91 -11.44
CA THR A 130 -30.55 24.29 -10.90
C THR A 130 -31.67 23.35 -11.34
N GLY A 131 -31.39 22.35 -12.18
CA GLY A 131 -32.36 21.41 -12.72
C GLY A 131 -33.06 21.88 -14.01
N GLU A 132 -32.75 23.07 -14.53
CA GLU A 132 -33.32 23.54 -15.80
C GLU A 132 -32.61 22.88 -16.99
N ILE A 133 -33.38 22.34 -17.93
CA ILE A 133 -32.87 21.72 -19.17
C ILE A 133 -32.72 22.81 -20.24
N ALA A 134 -31.48 23.18 -20.55
CA ALA A 134 -31.16 24.03 -21.69
C ALA A 134 -30.96 23.15 -22.94
N VAL A 135 -31.72 23.42 -24.00
CA VAL A 135 -31.63 22.67 -25.27
C VAL A 135 -30.98 23.51 -26.35
N ALA A 136 -29.77 23.14 -26.75
CA ALA A 136 -29.06 23.74 -27.86
C ALA A 136 -29.27 22.92 -29.14
N VAL A 137 -29.80 23.56 -30.19
CA VAL A 137 -30.03 22.92 -31.49
C VAL A 137 -29.03 23.47 -32.49
N ARG A 138 -28.29 22.58 -33.14
CA ARG A 138 -27.40 22.87 -34.26
C ARG A 138 -27.91 22.16 -35.51
N LEU A 139 -27.82 22.84 -36.64
CA LEU A 139 -28.31 22.38 -37.93
C LEU A 139 -27.17 22.44 -38.94
N CYS A 140 -26.92 21.32 -39.63
CA CYS A 140 -25.99 21.25 -40.75
C CYS A 140 -26.79 21.06 -42.03
N VAL A 141 -26.58 21.94 -43.01
CA VAL A 141 -27.22 21.90 -44.32
C VAL A 141 -26.17 21.75 -45.40
N VAL A 142 -26.35 20.74 -46.26
CA VAL A 142 -25.45 20.48 -47.39
C VAL A 142 -26.01 21.14 -48.64
N VAL A 143 -25.25 22.06 -49.23
CA VAL A 143 -25.58 22.75 -50.49
C VAL A 143 -24.44 22.53 -51.48
N LYS A 144 -24.65 21.65 -52.46
CA LYS A 144 -23.62 21.23 -53.43
C LYS A 144 -22.34 20.76 -52.69
N ARG A 145 -21.22 21.46 -52.85
CA ARG A 145 -19.92 21.15 -52.22
C ARG A 145 -19.61 21.99 -50.97
N LYS A 146 -20.63 22.61 -50.38
CA LYS A 146 -20.52 23.41 -49.16
C LYS A 146 -21.42 22.85 -48.07
N VAL A 147 -20.89 22.85 -46.87
CA VAL A 147 -21.61 22.50 -45.65
C VAL A 147 -21.78 23.77 -44.84
N HIS A 148 -23.03 24.17 -44.65
CA HIS A 148 -23.40 25.35 -43.87
C HIS A 148 -23.89 24.90 -42.50
N LEU A 149 -23.33 25.53 -41.46
CA LEU A 149 -23.66 25.22 -40.08
C LEU A 149 -24.47 26.37 -39.48
N PHE A 150 -25.53 26.02 -38.78
CA PHE A 150 -26.41 26.98 -38.11
C PHE A 150 -26.67 26.54 -36.67
N TYR A 151 -26.99 27.50 -35.81
CA TYR A 151 -27.47 27.25 -34.46
C TYR A 151 -28.79 28.00 -34.24
N TRP A 152 -29.68 27.40 -33.47
CA TRP A 152 -30.98 27.98 -33.17
C TRP A 152 -30.88 29.01 -32.05
N LYS A 153 -31.31 30.25 -32.28
CA LYS A 153 -31.40 31.29 -31.26
C LYS A 153 -32.45 32.34 -31.63
N ASN A 154 -33.28 32.73 -30.67
CA ASN A 154 -34.32 33.77 -30.83
C ASN A 154 -35.32 33.48 -31.98
N ARG A 155 -35.79 32.23 -32.10
CA ARG A 155 -36.70 31.76 -33.17
C ARG A 155 -36.16 31.84 -34.61
N GLU A 156 -34.85 31.97 -34.78
CA GLU A 156 -34.19 31.93 -36.10
C GLU A 156 -32.91 31.08 -36.06
N PHE A 157 -32.52 30.53 -37.21
CA PHE A 157 -31.23 29.88 -37.39
C PHE A 157 -30.16 30.90 -37.76
N ARG A 158 -29.14 31.05 -36.90
CA ARG A 158 -27.99 31.92 -37.13
C ARG A 158 -26.78 31.09 -37.54
N GLU A 159 -25.88 31.69 -38.30
CA GLU A 159 -24.68 31.00 -38.80
C GLU A 159 -23.74 30.62 -37.66
N PHE A 160 -23.25 29.39 -37.70
CA PHE A 160 -22.38 28.77 -36.71
C PHE A 160 -21.01 28.48 -37.34
N GLY A 161 -20.17 29.50 -37.46
CA GLY A 161 -18.82 29.36 -38.04
C GLY A 161 -18.76 29.56 -39.56
N PRO A 162 -17.56 29.40 -40.16
CA PRO A 162 -17.35 29.59 -41.60
C PRO A 162 -17.96 28.46 -42.43
N ASP A 163 -18.27 28.75 -43.71
CA ASP A 163 -18.72 27.75 -44.67
C ASP A 163 -17.61 26.69 -44.90
N LEU A 164 -17.92 25.42 -44.67
CA LEU A 164 -16.95 24.32 -44.86
C LEU A 164 -17.05 23.77 -46.29
N THR A 165 -15.96 23.80 -47.05
CA THR A 165 -15.89 23.30 -48.43
C THR A 165 -15.41 21.87 -48.48
N VAL A 166 -16.09 21.01 -49.24
CA VAL A 166 -15.81 19.55 -49.30
C VAL A 166 -15.36 19.08 -50.70
N SER A 167 -14.71 17.91 -50.74
CA SER A 167 -14.12 17.31 -51.95
C SER A 167 -15.14 16.97 -53.03
N ASP A 168 -16.31 16.44 -52.66
CA ASP A 168 -17.44 16.14 -53.56
C ASP A 168 -18.78 16.58 -52.94
N VAL A 169 -19.91 16.35 -53.61
CA VAL A 169 -21.26 16.64 -53.10
C VAL A 169 -21.68 15.54 -52.13
N PRO A 170 -21.83 15.83 -50.81
CA PRO A 170 -22.32 14.85 -49.85
C PRO A 170 -23.77 14.45 -50.17
N ARG A 171 -24.03 13.15 -50.16
CA ARG A 171 -25.38 12.58 -50.33
C ARG A 171 -26.03 12.22 -49.00
N SER A 172 -25.23 11.89 -48.00
CA SER A 172 -25.68 11.69 -46.62
C SER A 172 -24.72 12.37 -45.65
N VAL A 173 -25.27 12.80 -44.52
CA VAL A 173 -24.53 13.47 -43.46
C VAL A 173 -25.08 13.06 -42.10
N ALA A 174 -24.20 12.81 -41.14
CA ALA A 174 -24.55 12.65 -39.74
C ALA A 174 -23.63 13.51 -38.87
N TRP A 175 -24.17 14.05 -37.78
CA TRP A 175 -23.43 14.89 -36.83
C TRP A 175 -23.26 14.16 -35.52
N CYS A 176 -22.03 14.07 -35.01
CA CYS A 176 -21.74 13.69 -33.63
C CYS A 176 -20.71 14.64 -33.01
N ARG A 177 -21.01 15.22 -31.84
CA ARG A 177 -20.19 16.22 -31.13
C ARG A 177 -19.68 17.37 -32.01
N GLU A 178 -18.42 17.32 -32.44
CA GLU A 178 -17.69 18.32 -33.21
C GLU A 178 -17.18 17.74 -34.53
N THR A 179 -17.75 16.62 -34.98
CA THR A 179 -17.38 15.96 -36.22
C THR A 179 -18.64 15.60 -37.01
N LEU A 180 -18.57 15.86 -38.31
CA LEU A 180 -19.56 15.51 -39.30
C LEU A 180 -19.04 14.35 -40.10
N CYS A 181 -19.81 13.27 -40.21
CA CYS A 181 -19.51 12.20 -41.13
C CYS A 181 -20.29 12.42 -42.43
N LEU A 182 -19.56 12.51 -43.54
CA LEU A 182 -20.07 12.79 -44.87
C LEU A 182 -19.93 11.54 -45.74
N GLY A 183 -21.02 11.16 -46.38
CA GLY A 183 -21.04 10.12 -47.40
C GLY A 183 -21.02 10.73 -48.79
N PHE A 184 -19.94 10.54 -49.55
CA PHE A 184 -19.88 10.83 -50.98
C PHE A 184 -20.31 9.62 -51.81
N LYS A 185 -20.36 9.77 -53.14
CA LYS A 185 -20.68 8.62 -54.01
C LYS A 185 -19.60 7.53 -53.96
N GLY A 186 -18.32 7.90 -53.79
CA GLY A 186 -17.20 6.98 -53.82
C GLY A 186 -16.56 6.67 -52.47
N GLU A 187 -16.66 7.57 -51.49
CA GLU A 187 -15.92 7.48 -50.23
C GLU A 187 -16.65 8.14 -49.06
N TYR A 188 -16.27 7.75 -47.83
CA TYR A 188 -16.69 8.43 -46.61
C TYR A 188 -15.59 9.38 -46.12
N CYS A 189 -15.98 10.54 -45.59
CA CYS A 189 -15.07 11.54 -45.05
C CYS A 189 -15.57 12.06 -43.70
N LEU A 190 -14.66 12.23 -42.76
CA LEU A 190 -14.92 12.93 -41.51
C LEU A 190 -14.47 14.38 -41.63
N LEU A 191 -15.37 15.29 -41.29
CA LEU A 191 -15.14 16.73 -41.31
C LEU A 191 -15.29 17.25 -39.87
N LYS A 192 -14.20 17.72 -39.28
CA LYS A 192 -14.26 18.42 -37.99
C LYS A 192 -14.78 19.85 -38.20
N LEU A 193 -15.35 20.42 -37.16
CA LEU A 193 -15.84 21.81 -37.18
C LEU A 193 -14.73 22.83 -37.46
N ASP A 194 -13.47 22.50 -37.15
CA ASP A 194 -12.29 23.31 -37.44
C ASP A 194 -11.89 23.31 -38.93
N GLY A 195 -12.55 22.49 -39.75
CA GLY A 195 -12.30 22.36 -41.18
C GLY A 195 -11.32 21.25 -41.55
N GLU A 196 -10.75 20.54 -40.58
CA GLU A 196 -9.94 19.35 -40.84
C GLU A 196 -10.79 18.25 -41.48
N GLN A 197 -10.29 17.69 -42.59
CA GLN A 197 -10.92 16.61 -43.33
C GLN A 197 -10.06 15.37 -43.29
N ARG A 198 -10.69 14.24 -43.00
CA ARG A 198 -10.05 12.91 -43.01
C ARG A 198 -10.90 11.95 -43.81
N ASP A 199 -10.35 11.51 -44.94
CA ASP A 199 -10.98 10.46 -45.74
C ASP A 199 -10.84 9.11 -45.04
N LEU A 200 -11.92 8.31 -45.10
CA LEU A 200 -11.99 6.99 -44.49
C LEU A 200 -11.77 5.91 -45.56
N PHE A 201 -12.83 5.21 -45.94
CA PHE A 201 -12.80 4.09 -46.87
C PHE A 201 -13.90 4.25 -47.93
N PRO A 202 -13.78 3.58 -49.08
CA PRO A 202 -14.75 3.70 -50.17
C PRO A 202 -16.13 3.12 -49.80
N THR A 203 -17.19 3.76 -50.29
CA THR A 203 -18.62 3.44 -50.01
C THR A 203 -19.11 2.14 -50.67
N GLY A 204 -18.29 1.53 -51.53
CA GLY A 204 -18.60 0.26 -52.21
C GLY A 204 -19.50 0.45 -53.43
N LYS A 205 -20.30 -0.57 -53.77
CA LYS A 205 -21.23 -0.55 -54.92
C LYS A 205 -22.62 0.01 -54.57
N GLN A 206 -22.75 0.68 -53.42
CA GLN A 206 -24.03 1.22 -52.97
C GLN A 206 -24.41 2.47 -53.78
N PRO A 207 -25.69 2.61 -54.20
CA PRO A 207 -26.15 3.76 -54.98
C PRO A 207 -26.17 5.06 -54.16
N GLU A 208 -26.42 4.94 -52.85
CA GLU A 208 -26.43 6.04 -51.88
C GLU A 208 -25.65 5.62 -50.63
N PRO A 209 -24.76 6.49 -50.10
CA PRO A 209 -23.94 6.19 -48.94
C PRO A 209 -24.76 6.23 -47.65
N LEU A 210 -24.55 5.27 -46.76
CA LEU A 210 -25.27 5.14 -45.50
C LEU A 210 -24.42 5.61 -44.33
N VAL A 211 -24.87 6.69 -43.69
CA VAL A 211 -24.25 7.24 -42.50
C VAL A 211 -25.33 7.39 -41.43
N CYS A 212 -25.09 6.83 -40.25
CA CYS A 212 -25.94 7.00 -39.08
C CYS A 212 -25.05 7.37 -37.88
N ALA A 213 -25.45 8.38 -37.11
CA ALA A 213 -24.81 8.66 -35.82
C ALA A 213 -25.39 7.72 -34.76
N LEU A 214 -24.51 7.08 -34.01
CA LEU A 214 -24.84 6.20 -32.89
C LEU A 214 -24.62 6.92 -31.56
N ASN A 215 -25.29 6.43 -30.52
CA ASN A 215 -25.07 6.80 -29.15
C ASN A 215 -23.65 6.42 -28.70
N GLY A 216 -23.03 7.30 -27.90
CA GLY A 216 -21.67 7.07 -27.38
C GLY A 216 -20.56 7.37 -28.38
N ASP A 217 -20.72 8.43 -29.18
CA ASP A 217 -19.66 9.02 -30.01
C ASP A 217 -19.18 8.14 -31.17
N LYS A 218 -20.11 7.43 -31.80
CA LYS A 218 -19.79 6.51 -32.90
C LYS A 218 -20.60 6.83 -34.14
N PHE A 219 -20.10 6.46 -35.30
CA PHE A 219 -20.78 6.48 -36.58
C PHE A 219 -20.89 5.06 -37.13
N ALA A 220 -22.07 4.70 -37.65
CA ALA A 220 -22.30 3.50 -38.43
C ALA A 220 -22.21 3.84 -39.92
N LEU A 221 -21.23 3.25 -40.61
CA LEU A 221 -20.97 3.46 -42.02
C LEU A 221 -21.25 2.20 -42.82
N GLY A 222 -22.13 2.29 -43.82
CA GLY A 222 -22.48 1.16 -44.68
C GLY A 222 -21.46 0.92 -45.79
N ARG A 223 -21.05 -0.34 -45.98
CA ARG A 223 -20.22 -0.80 -47.10
C ARG A 223 -20.74 -2.13 -47.60
N ASP A 224 -21.41 -2.10 -48.75
CA ASP A 224 -22.07 -3.26 -49.37
C ASP A 224 -23.07 -3.96 -48.41
N GLU A 225 -22.74 -5.16 -47.92
CA GLU A 225 -23.54 -5.93 -46.95
C GLU A 225 -23.01 -5.78 -45.52
N GLN A 226 -22.04 -4.91 -45.27
CA GLN A 226 -21.41 -4.72 -43.97
C GLN A 226 -21.62 -3.30 -43.44
N THR A 227 -21.66 -3.15 -42.13
CA THR A 227 -21.62 -1.86 -41.45
C THR A 227 -20.41 -1.82 -40.53
N ILE A 228 -19.61 -0.78 -40.70
CA ILE A 228 -18.39 -0.53 -39.93
C ILE A 228 -18.72 0.55 -38.89
N LEU A 229 -18.45 0.25 -37.62
CA LEU A 229 -18.61 1.20 -36.54
C LEU A 229 -17.30 1.96 -36.35
N VAL A 230 -17.34 3.28 -36.46
CA VAL A 230 -16.17 4.16 -36.45
C VAL A 230 -16.34 5.23 -35.39
N ASP A 231 -15.28 5.54 -34.66
CA ASP A 231 -15.25 6.63 -33.67
C ASP A 231 -15.21 8.01 -34.35
N ILE A 232 -15.41 9.08 -33.58
CA ILE A 232 -15.26 10.49 -34.01
C ILE A 232 -13.91 10.73 -34.70
N ASP A 233 -12.85 10.05 -34.26
CA ASP A 233 -11.52 10.20 -34.84
C ASP A 233 -11.30 9.39 -36.13
N GLY A 234 -12.22 8.52 -36.53
CA GLY A 234 -12.09 7.70 -37.75
C GLY A 234 -11.49 6.32 -37.54
N ASN A 235 -11.32 5.88 -36.29
CA ASN A 235 -10.82 4.55 -35.96
C ASN A 235 -11.98 3.55 -35.76
N PRO A 236 -11.89 2.30 -36.25
CA PRO A 236 -12.95 1.32 -36.06
C PRO A 236 -13.09 0.94 -34.57
N CYS A 237 -14.31 1.06 -34.02
CA CYS A 237 -14.58 0.78 -32.60
C CYS A 237 -14.58 -0.71 -32.26
N THR A 238 -14.89 -1.56 -33.24
CA THR A 238 -15.04 -3.01 -33.06
C THR A 238 -14.04 -3.75 -33.95
N LYS A 239 -13.53 -4.88 -33.46
CA LYS A 239 -12.61 -5.74 -34.23
C LYS A 239 -13.28 -6.42 -35.43
N TYR A 240 -14.60 -6.40 -35.49
CA TYR A 240 -15.42 -7.08 -36.49
C TYR A 240 -16.45 -6.12 -37.06
N THR A 241 -16.87 -6.35 -38.30
CA THR A 241 -17.94 -5.59 -38.94
C THR A 241 -19.30 -6.26 -38.70
N LEU A 242 -20.36 -5.46 -38.63
CA LEU A 242 -21.74 -5.95 -38.61
C LEU A 242 -22.09 -6.41 -40.02
N THR A 243 -22.52 -7.66 -40.18
CA THR A 243 -22.86 -8.21 -41.50
C THR A 243 -24.36 -8.39 -41.66
N TRP A 244 -24.91 -7.88 -42.74
CA TRP A 244 -26.31 -7.98 -43.14
C TRP A 244 -26.53 -9.13 -44.12
N SER A 245 -27.78 -9.59 -44.23
CA SER A 245 -28.12 -10.62 -45.22
C SER A 245 -28.35 -10.06 -46.62
N GLU A 246 -28.72 -8.80 -46.71
CA GLU A 246 -28.71 -8.02 -47.94
C GLU A 246 -28.14 -6.63 -47.63
N ARG A 247 -27.89 -5.83 -48.67
CA ARG A 247 -27.52 -4.42 -48.47
C ARG A 247 -28.67 -3.66 -47.79
N PRO A 248 -28.44 -3.04 -46.61
CA PRO A 248 -29.46 -2.20 -46.00
C PRO A 248 -29.67 -0.93 -46.84
N SER A 249 -30.89 -0.41 -46.87
CA SER A 249 -31.20 0.91 -47.46
C SER A 249 -31.15 2.03 -46.43
N LEU A 250 -31.34 1.69 -45.15
CA LEU A 250 -31.33 2.64 -44.03
C LEU A 250 -30.93 1.90 -42.76
N ILE A 251 -30.16 2.57 -41.90
CA ILE A 251 -29.74 2.05 -40.61
C ILE A 251 -30.14 3.06 -39.54
N VAL A 252 -30.77 2.58 -38.47
CA VAL A 252 -31.16 3.36 -37.30
C VAL A 252 -30.76 2.58 -36.05
N GLU A 253 -30.28 3.30 -35.04
CA GLU A 253 -30.01 2.72 -33.73
C GLU A 253 -31.12 3.04 -32.74
N ASP A 254 -31.52 2.01 -32.00
CA ASP A 254 -32.32 2.09 -30.78
C ASP A 254 -31.61 1.21 -29.74
N SER A 255 -30.74 1.84 -28.94
CA SER A 255 -29.75 1.19 -28.09
C SER A 255 -30.39 0.09 -27.21
N PRO A 256 -29.83 -1.13 -27.13
CA PRO A 256 -28.56 -1.60 -27.69
C PRO A 256 -28.66 -2.23 -29.09
N TYR A 257 -29.80 -2.08 -29.77
CA TYR A 257 -30.07 -2.71 -31.07
C TYR A 257 -29.86 -1.74 -32.25
N ILE A 258 -29.43 -2.31 -33.36
CA ILE A 258 -29.30 -1.63 -34.65
C ILE A 258 -30.28 -2.27 -35.62
N LEU A 259 -31.15 -1.46 -36.19
CA LEU A 259 -32.16 -1.87 -37.16
C LEU A 259 -31.70 -1.49 -38.58
N GLY A 260 -31.70 -2.47 -39.48
CA GLY A 260 -31.42 -2.26 -40.90
C GLY A 260 -32.66 -2.58 -41.73
N VAL A 261 -33.08 -1.63 -42.58
CA VAL A 261 -34.13 -1.87 -43.58
C VAL A 261 -33.51 -2.56 -44.79
N LEU A 262 -34.02 -3.74 -45.14
CA LEU A 262 -33.63 -4.49 -46.34
C LEU A 262 -34.75 -4.42 -47.38
N SER A 263 -34.54 -5.04 -48.55
CA SER A 263 -35.50 -4.96 -49.65
C SER A 263 -36.85 -5.61 -49.33
N SER A 264 -36.83 -6.65 -48.49
CA SER A 264 -37.97 -7.52 -48.17
C SER A 264 -38.32 -7.59 -46.68
N CYS A 265 -37.40 -7.23 -45.79
CA CYS A 265 -37.56 -7.37 -44.34
C CYS A 265 -36.74 -6.32 -43.57
N ILE A 266 -36.97 -6.24 -42.27
CA ILE A 266 -36.14 -5.47 -41.33
C ILE A 266 -35.35 -6.45 -40.48
N GLU A 267 -34.03 -6.26 -40.41
CA GLU A 267 -33.15 -7.03 -39.54
C GLU A 267 -32.81 -6.24 -38.28
N VAL A 268 -33.00 -6.86 -37.13
CA VAL A 268 -32.58 -6.33 -35.82
C VAL A 268 -31.30 -7.05 -35.41
N ARG A 269 -30.23 -6.30 -35.19
CA ARG A 269 -28.93 -6.82 -34.77
C ARG A 269 -28.44 -6.16 -33.50
N ALA A 270 -27.62 -6.90 -32.76
CA ALA A 270 -26.79 -6.34 -31.70
C ALA A 270 -25.35 -6.19 -32.19
N ALA A 271 -24.71 -5.08 -31.83
CA ALA A 271 -23.30 -4.82 -32.14
C ALA A 271 -22.36 -5.63 -31.23
N GLU A 272 -22.69 -5.75 -29.94
CA GLU A 272 -21.88 -6.38 -28.92
C GLU A 272 -22.75 -7.30 -28.05
N PRO A 273 -22.77 -8.63 -28.28
CA PRO A 273 -22.05 -9.39 -29.29
C PRO A 273 -22.71 -9.33 -30.68
N ARG A 274 -21.97 -9.65 -31.75
CA ARG A 274 -22.48 -9.73 -33.12
C ARG A 274 -23.54 -10.83 -33.23
N LEU A 275 -24.80 -10.44 -33.10
CA LEU A 275 -25.94 -11.35 -33.09
C LEU A 275 -27.04 -10.84 -34.02
N LEU A 276 -27.61 -11.74 -34.82
CA LEU A 276 -28.89 -11.53 -35.47
C LEU A 276 -29.99 -11.87 -34.46
N VAL A 277 -30.71 -10.86 -34.00
CA VAL A 277 -31.68 -11.00 -32.92
C VAL A 277 -33.02 -11.45 -33.50
N GLN A 278 -33.54 -10.69 -34.47
CA GLN A 278 -34.86 -10.89 -35.05
C GLN A 278 -34.90 -10.44 -36.52
N ARG A 279 -35.79 -11.06 -37.29
CA ARG A 279 -36.19 -10.63 -38.64
C ARG A 279 -37.67 -10.34 -38.65
N LEU A 280 -38.05 -9.15 -39.13
CA LEU A 280 -39.42 -8.71 -39.27
C LEU A 280 -39.77 -8.58 -40.74
N GLU A 281 -40.68 -9.43 -41.21
CA GLU A 281 -41.16 -9.39 -42.60
C GLU A 281 -42.19 -8.27 -42.77
N LEU A 282 -41.71 -7.08 -43.16
CA LEU A 282 -42.55 -5.92 -43.46
C LEU A 282 -42.45 -5.59 -44.95
N PRO A 283 -43.57 -5.62 -45.70
CA PRO A 283 -43.52 -5.49 -47.15
C PRO A 283 -43.09 -4.06 -47.56
N ARG A 284 -42.02 -3.97 -48.34
CA ARG A 284 -41.53 -2.73 -48.97
C ARG A 284 -41.32 -1.57 -47.96
N ALA A 285 -40.81 -1.87 -46.77
CA ALA A 285 -40.38 -0.83 -45.83
C ALA A 285 -39.29 0.04 -46.48
N ARG A 286 -39.36 1.36 -46.31
CA ARG A 286 -38.39 2.32 -46.88
C ARG A 286 -37.82 3.27 -45.83
N LEU A 287 -38.65 3.70 -44.89
CA LEU A 287 -38.30 4.72 -43.90
C LEU A 287 -38.36 4.11 -42.50
N LEU A 288 -37.39 4.48 -41.66
CA LEU A 288 -37.36 4.23 -40.23
C LEU A 288 -37.14 5.55 -39.51
N THR A 289 -37.88 5.79 -38.44
CA THR A 289 -37.63 6.95 -37.57
C THR A 289 -37.90 6.60 -36.11
N PRO A 290 -36.90 6.74 -35.23
CA PRO A 290 -37.09 6.55 -33.80
C PRO A 290 -37.88 7.73 -33.21
N VAL A 291 -38.63 7.48 -32.15
CA VAL A 291 -39.38 8.53 -31.45
C VAL A 291 -38.43 9.32 -30.54
N ILE A 292 -38.34 10.65 -30.76
CA ILE A 292 -37.37 11.53 -30.07
C ILE A 292 -37.50 11.53 -28.53
N SER A 293 -38.69 11.20 -28.01
CA SER A 293 -39.03 11.28 -26.59
C SER A 293 -39.24 9.93 -25.90
N LYS A 294 -39.41 8.84 -26.67
CA LYS A 294 -39.75 7.50 -26.15
C LYS A 294 -38.77 6.47 -26.70
N HIS A 295 -37.91 5.96 -25.82
CA HIS A 295 -37.02 4.84 -26.14
C HIS A 295 -37.85 3.57 -26.41
N GLY A 296 -37.42 2.74 -27.36
CA GLY A 296 -38.12 1.49 -27.68
C GLY A 296 -39.36 1.64 -28.56
N GLN A 297 -39.58 2.81 -29.16
CA GLN A 297 -40.63 3.03 -30.15
C GLN A 297 -40.04 3.54 -31.45
N ILE A 298 -40.28 2.81 -32.53
CA ILE A 298 -39.76 3.16 -33.86
C ILE A 298 -40.90 3.06 -34.87
N TYR A 299 -41.07 4.08 -35.68
CA TYR A 299 -42.02 4.04 -36.79
C TYR A 299 -41.32 3.58 -38.06
N VAL A 300 -41.94 2.61 -38.73
CA VAL A 300 -41.55 2.09 -40.05
C VAL A 300 -42.59 2.54 -41.04
N ALA A 301 -42.18 3.13 -42.16
CA ALA A 301 -43.10 3.44 -43.26
C ALA A 301 -42.68 2.77 -44.58
N SER A 302 -43.68 2.22 -45.26
CA SER A 302 -43.67 1.94 -46.69
C SER A 302 -44.27 3.13 -47.45
N THR A 303 -44.47 3.02 -48.76
CA THR A 303 -45.07 4.08 -49.58
C THR A 303 -46.53 4.37 -49.20
N SER A 304 -47.24 3.43 -48.60
CA SER A 304 -48.66 3.54 -48.25
C SER A 304 -49.06 2.99 -46.88
N HIS A 305 -48.12 2.37 -46.16
CA HIS A 305 -48.37 1.74 -44.86
C HIS A 305 -47.39 2.28 -43.82
N VAL A 306 -47.83 2.40 -42.57
CA VAL A 306 -46.98 2.75 -41.43
C VAL A 306 -47.21 1.72 -40.32
N TRP A 307 -46.11 1.20 -39.78
CA TRP A 307 -46.07 0.31 -38.62
C TRP A 307 -45.33 1.01 -37.48
N CYS A 308 -45.63 0.63 -36.23
CA CYS A 308 -44.80 0.95 -35.08
C CYS A 308 -44.20 -0.33 -34.50
N LEU A 309 -42.88 -0.32 -34.40
CA LEU A 309 -42.10 -1.33 -33.69
C LEU A 309 -42.01 -0.93 -32.23
N HIS A 310 -42.50 -1.79 -31.36
CA HIS A 310 -42.38 -1.64 -29.92
C HIS A 310 -41.34 -2.61 -29.40
N LEU A 311 -40.38 -2.09 -28.63
CA LEU A 311 -39.41 -2.90 -27.93
C LEU A 311 -40.11 -3.74 -26.86
N VAL A 312 -39.92 -5.06 -26.92
CA VAL A 312 -40.43 -5.99 -25.91
C VAL A 312 -39.78 -5.65 -24.56
N PRO A 313 -40.53 -5.60 -23.45
CA PRO A 313 -39.96 -5.28 -22.16
C PRO A 313 -38.79 -6.19 -21.74
N ALA A 314 -37.79 -5.61 -21.06
CA ALA A 314 -36.56 -6.31 -20.67
C ALA A 314 -36.81 -7.62 -19.89
N HIS A 315 -37.83 -7.67 -19.01
CA HIS A 315 -38.14 -8.85 -18.21
C HIS A 315 -38.50 -10.10 -19.03
N GLN A 316 -39.00 -9.94 -20.26
CA GLN A 316 -39.29 -11.08 -21.16
C GLN A 316 -38.08 -11.50 -21.99
N GLN A 317 -37.21 -10.53 -22.31
CA GLN A 317 -36.00 -10.78 -23.10
C GLN A 317 -34.86 -11.40 -22.25
N LEU A 318 -34.72 -10.97 -20.99
CA LEU A 318 -33.62 -11.36 -20.10
C LEU A 318 -33.51 -12.88 -19.88
N PRO A 319 -34.59 -13.64 -19.56
CA PRO A 319 -34.48 -15.08 -19.34
C PRO A 319 -33.98 -15.84 -20.57
N ARG A 320 -34.43 -15.44 -21.77
CA ARG A 320 -33.98 -16.04 -23.04
C ARG A 320 -32.51 -15.73 -23.30
N LEU A 321 -32.07 -14.51 -23.02
CA LEU A 321 -30.66 -14.11 -23.16
C LEU A 321 -29.74 -14.83 -22.18
N LEU A 322 -30.20 -15.08 -20.97
CA LEU A 322 -29.48 -15.87 -19.97
C LEU A 322 -29.37 -17.34 -20.37
N GLN A 323 -30.44 -17.93 -20.91
CA GLN A 323 -30.43 -19.29 -21.47
C GLN A 323 -29.43 -19.40 -22.64
N ASP A 324 -29.43 -18.41 -23.54
CA ASP A 324 -28.51 -18.36 -24.69
C ASP A 324 -27.08 -17.91 -24.30
N LYS A 325 -26.81 -17.66 -23.00
CA LYS A 325 -25.50 -17.22 -22.46
C LYS A 325 -24.96 -15.90 -23.03
N HIS A 326 -25.84 -15.00 -23.47
CA HIS A 326 -25.50 -13.66 -23.98
C HIS A 326 -25.53 -12.59 -22.88
N PHE A 327 -24.62 -12.70 -21.91
CA PHE A 327 -24.65 -11.86 -20.70
C PHE A 327 -24.37 -10.38 -20.93
N GLN A 328 -23.49 -10.01 -21.87
CA GLN A 328 -23.17 -8.61 -22.15
C GLN A 328 -24.40 -7.81 -22.62
N LEU A 329 -25.17 -8.41 -23.52
CA LEU A 329 -26.41 -7.83 -24.01
C LEU A 329 -27.47 -7.78 -22.90
N ALA A 330 -27.56 -8.82 -22.07
CA ALA A 330 -28.45 -8.83 -20.91
C ALA A 330 -28.13 -7.70 -19.91
N ILE A 331 -26.84 -7.41 -19.67
CA ILE A 331 -26.42 -6.29 -18.80
C ILE A 331 -26.82 -4.94 -19.42
N GLN A 332 -26.62 -4.76 -20.73
CA GLN A 332 -27.03 -3.52 -21.41
C GLN A 332 -28.54 -3.30 -21.32
N LEU A 333 -29.35 -4.34 -21.59
CA LEU A 333 -30.81 -4.27 -21.44
C LEU A 333 -31.25 -4.02 -20.00
N ALA A 334 -30.61 -4.64 -19.02
CA ALA A 334 -30.92 -4.44 -17.62
C ALA A 334 -30.65 -2.98 -17.20
N ASN A 335 -29.52 -2.39 -17.62
CA ASN A 335 -29.20 -0.98 -17.34
C ASN A 335 -30.21 0.00 -17.96
N MET A 336 -30.74 -0.33 -19.14
CA MET A 336 -31.71 0.48 -19.89
C MET A 336 -33.16 0.26 -19.45
N SER A 337 -33.42 -0.69 -18.55
CA SER A 337 -34.77 -0.94 -18.04
C SER A 337 -35.29 0.23 -17.20
N ASN A 338 -36.59 0.49 -17.28
CA ASN A 338 -37.29 1.56 -16.54
C ASN A 338 -37.68 1.13 -15.11
N GLU A 339 -37.01 0.11 -14.57
CA GLU A 339 -37.21 -0.41 -13.21
C GLU A 339 -36.53 0.49 -12.18
N PRO A 340 -36.99 0.52 -10.91
CA PRO A 340 -36.34 1.29 -9.86
C PRO A 340 -34.89 0.85 -9.66
N GLU A 341 -34.02 1.80 -9.28
CA GLU A 341 -32.57 1.61 -9.28
C GLU A 341 -32.13 0.40 -8.45
N ASP A 342 -32.78 0.14 -7.31
CA ASP A 342 -32.46 -0.98 -6.42
C ASP A 342 -32.65 -2.35 -7.10
N ILE A 343 -33.79 -2.55 -7.79
CA ILE A 343 -34.10 -3.80 -8.49
C ILE A 343 -33.16 -3.96 -9.69
N ARG A 344 -32.93 -2.86 -10.43
CA ARG A 344 -32.02 -2.85 -11.57
C ARG A 344 -30.60 -3.24 -11.14
N SER A 345 -30.08 -2.67 -10.06
CA SER A 345 -28.75 -2.99 -9.53
C SER A 345 -28.65 -4.45 -9.08
N GLN A 346 -29.67 -4.99 -8.40
CA GLN A 346 -29.71 -6.40 -8.01
C GLN A 346 -29.74 -7.34 -9.22
N GLN A 347 -30.56 -7.02 -10.23
CA GLN A 347 -30.62 -7.80 -11.47
C GLN A 347 -29.29 -7.77 -12.23
N VAL A 348 -28.66 -6.60 -12.34
CA VAL A 348 -27.33 -6.46 -12.99
C VAL A 348 -26.27 -7.26 -12.23
N GLN A 349 -26.24 -7.18 -10.89
CA GLN A 349 -25.32 -7.97 -10.08
C GLN A 349 -25.53 -9.48 -10.28
N HIS A 350 -26.79 -9.93 -10.29
CA HIS A 350 -27.11 -11.33 -10.55
C HIS A 350 -26.63 -11.78 -11.94
N ILE A 351 -26.91 -11.02 -12.99
CA ILE A 351 -26.47 -11.33 -14.36
C ILE A 351 -24.92 -11.34 -14.44
N GLN A 352 -24.26 -10.39 -13.78
CA GLN A 352 -22.80 -10.33 -13.72
C GLN A 352 -22.19 -11.52 -12.95
N SER A 353 -22.85 -12.01 -11.90
CA SER A 353 -22.41 -13.22 -11.17
C SER A 353 -22.47 -14.47 -12.05
N LEU A 354 -23.55 -14.62 -12.84
CA LEU A 354 -23.69 -15.71 -13.81
C LEU A 354 -22.65 -15.58 -14.94
N PHE A 355 -22.37 -14.35 -15.39
CA PHE A 355 -21.34 -14.09 -16.39
C PHE A 355 -19.95 -14.46 -15.90
N ALA A 356 -19.59 -14.07 -14.67
CA ALA A 356 -18.32 -14.41 -14.05
C ALA A 356 -18.15 -15.93 -13.94
N PHE A 357 -19.21 -16.65 -13.53
CA PHE A 357 -19.22 -18.11 -13.50
C PHE A 357 -19.07 -18.74 -14.90
N ASN A 358 -19.74 -18.20 -15.93
CA ASN A 358 -19.60 -18.70 -17.29
C ASN A 358 -18.20 -18.49 -17.87
N LEU A 359 -17.53 -17.37 -17.55
CA LEU A 359 -16.14 -17.14 -17.93
C LEU A 359 -15.19 -18.13 -17.25
N PHE A 360 -15.46 -18.48 -15.99
CA PHE A 360 -14.71 -19.52 -15.27
C PHE A 360 -14.82 -20.87 -15.98
N GLN A 361 -16.02 -21.27 -16.41
CA GLN A 361 -16.23 -22.52 -17.17
C GLN A 361 -15.51 -22.52 -18.52
N LYS A 362 -15.34 -21.35 -19.16
CA LYS A 362 -14.63 -21.21 -20.43
C LYS A 362 -13.10 -21.21 -20.29
N GLY A 363 -12.57 -21.23 -19.06
CA GLY A 363 -11.13 -21.16 -18.78
C GLY A 363 -10.53 -19.75 -18.74
N ASN A 364 -11.35 -18.69 -18.86
CA ASN A 364 -10.90 -17.31 -18.71
C ASN A 364 -10.86 -16.91 -17.23
N PHE A 365 -9.92 -17.48 -16.48
CA PHE A 365 -9.85 -17.34 -15.01
C PHE A 365 -9.56 -15.91 -14.55
N ASP A 366 -8.62 -15.19 -15.19
CA ASP A 366 -8.27 -13.82 -14.79
C ASP A 366 -9.48 -12.86 -14.91
N GLU A 367 -10.18 -12.87 -16.06
CA GLU A 367 -11.36 -12.00 -16.29
C GLU A 367 -12.51 -12.36 -15.34
N SER A 368 -12.74 -13.66 -15.12
CA SER A 368 -13.76 -14.16 -14.21
C SER A 368 -13.53 -13.67 -12.77
N LEU A 369 -12.32 -13.85 -12.23
CA LEU A 369 -11.99 -13.48 -10.87
C LEU A 369 -11.99 -11.95 -10.65
N GLN A 370 -11.58 -11.17 -11.66
CA GLN A 370 -11.72 -9.71 -11.61
C GLN A 370 -13.19 -9.26 -11.53
N LEU A 371 -14.11 -9.96 -12.21
CA LEU A 371 -15.54 -9.68 -12.08
C LEU A 371 -16.06 -10.06 -10.71
N PHE A 372 -15.67 -11.22 -10.15
CA PHE A 372 -16.03 -11.58 -8.77
C PHE A 372 -15.50 -10.58 -7.74
N PHE A 373 -14.30 -10.03 -7.95
CA PHE A 373 -13.75 -8.97 -7.11
C PHE A 373 -14.58 -7.69 -7.19
N LYS A 374 -14.92 -7.21 -8.40
CA LYS A 374 -15.79 -6.03 -8.59
C LYS A 374 -17.18 -6.20 -7.97
N LEU A 375 -17.69 -7.43 -7.94
CA LEU A 375 -18.98 -7.78 -7.34
C LEU A 375 -18.93 -7.92 -5.82
N ASN A 376 -17.76 -7.82 -5.17
CA ASN A 376 -17.58 -8.09 -3.74
C ASN A 376 -18.18 -9.45 -3.31
N SER A 377 -18.08 -10.47 -4.17
CA SER A 377 -18.58 -11.81 -3.86
C SER A 377 -17.81 -12.42 -2.67
N ASP A 378 -18.47 -13.23 -1.84
CA ASP A 378 -17.82 -13.91 -0.70
C ASP A 378 -16.62 -14.73 -1.21
N PRO A 379 -15.39 -14.48 -0.70
CA PRO A 379 -14.21 -15.26 -1.08
C PRO A 379 -14.40 -16.76 -0.88
N SER A 380 -15.21 -17.18 0.11
CA SER A 380 -15.54 -18.59 0.36
C SER A 380 -16.20 -19.25 -0.86
N TYR A 381 -17.10 -18.52 -1.54
CA TYR A 381 -17.81 -19.01 -2.72
C TYR A 381 -16.85 -19.21 -3.91
N VAL A 382 -15.92 -18.26 -4.11
CA VAL A 382 -14.90 -18.31 -5.17
C VAL A 382 -13.89 -19.43 -4.90
N ILE A 383 -13.42 -19.59 -3.67
CA ILE A 383 -12.47 -20.65 -3.28
C ILE A 383 -13.09 -22.04 -3.49
N GLY A 384 -14.40 -22.21 -3.24
CA GLY A 384 -15.08 -23.50 -3.44
C GLY A 384 -15.17 -23.99 -4.89
N LEU A 385 -14.90 -23.11 -5.87
CA LEU A 385 -14.76 -23.49 -7.29
C LEU A 385 -13.53 -24.38 -7.52
N PHE A 386 -12.53 -24.31 -6.65
CA PHE A 386 -11.27 -25.03 -6.79
C PHE A 386 -11.28 -26.36 -6.01
N PRO A 387 -10.74 -27.45 -6.59
CA PRO A 387 -10.59 -28.71 -5.88
C PRO A 387 -9.55 -28.61 -4.75
N ASP A 388 -9.77 -29.36 -3.67
CA ASP A 388 -8.84 -29.58 -2.54
C ASP A 388 -8.41 -28.37 -1.68
N LEU A 389 -8.93 -27.17 -1.95
CA LEU A 389 -8.61 -25.97 -1.15
C LEU A 389 -9.48 -25.83 0.11
N LEU A 390 -10.75 -26.24 0.05
CA LEU A 390 -11.69 -26.25 1.20
C LEU A 390 -11.96 -27.67 1.69
N PRO A 391 -12.30 -27.86 2.98
CA PRO A 391 -12.78 -29.14 3.49
C PRO A 391 -14.02 -29.61 2.73
N VAL A 392 -14.11 -30.93 2.50
CA VAL A 392 -15.16 -31.55 1.67
C VAL A 392 -16.56 -31.30 2.24
N GLU A 393 -16.68 -31.15 3.56
CA GLU A 393 -17.92 -30.87 4.28
C GLU A 393 -18.44 -29.47 3.98
N PHE A 394 -17.55 -28.47 3.90
CA PHE A 394 -17.92 -27.09 3.58
C PHE A 394 -18.22 -26.91 2.09
N ARG A 395 -17.53 -27.66 1.22
CA ARG A 395 -17.80 -27.61 -0.23
C ARG A 395 -19.20 -28.10 -0.58
N LYS A 396 -19.73 -29.07 0.15
CA LYS A 396 -21.10 -29.60 -0.05
C LYS A 396 -22.21 -28.62 0.39
N GLN A 397 -21.88 -27.60 1.18
CA GLN A 397 -22.83 -26.58 1.63
C GLN A 397 -22.97 -25.42 0.62
N LEU A 398 -22.11 -25.35 -0.40
CA LEU A 398 -22.13 -24.30 -1.41
C LEU A 398 -22.96 -24.75 -2.62
N GLU A 399 -23.97 -23.95 -2.98
CA GLU A 399 -24.79 -24.15 -4.17
C GLU A 399 -24.24 -23.31 -5.33
N TYR A 400 -24.01 -23.95 -6.48
CA TYR A 400 -23.53 -23.30 -7.70
C TYR A 400 -24.61 -23.33 -8.78
N PRO A 401 -24.75 -22.27 -9.61
CA PRO A 401 -25.78 -22.20 -10.65
C PRO A 401 -25.70 -23.32 -11.70
N ASP A 402 -24.51 -23.86 -11.92
CA ASP A 402 -24.19 -24.85 -12.95
C ASP A 402 -23.08 -25.80 -12.43
N VAL A 403 -22.83 -26.91 -13.14
CA VAL A 403 -21.79 -27.88 -12.76
C VAL A 403 -20.41 -27.23 -12.76
N VAL A 404 -19.70 -27.35 -11.63
CA VAL A 404 -18.33 -26.84 -11.47
C VAL A 404 -17.37 -27.70 -12.31
N PRO A 405 -16.56 -27.11 -13.20
CA PRO A 405 -15.60 -27.85 -14.00
C PRO A 405 -14.53 -28.50 -13.12
N VAL A 406 -14.18 -29.76 -13.41
CA VAL A 406 -13.10 -30.48 -12.72
C VAL A 406 -11.77 -30.04 -13.32
N LEU A 407 -11.08 -29.12 -12.65
CA LEU A 407 -9.78 -28.61 -13.07
C LEU A 407 -8.68 -29.65 -12.76
N GLN A 408 -7.91 -30.07 -13.78
CA GLN A 408 -6.76 -30.96 -13.62
C GLN A 408 -5.58 -30.51 -14.50
N GLY A 409 -4.35 -30.72 -14.02
CA GLY A 409 -3.12 -30.41 -14.75
C GLY A 409 -2.93 -28.91 -15.00
N LYS A 410 -2.60 -28.52 -16.24
CA LYS A 410 -2.22 -27.15 -16.60
C LYS A 410 -3.31 -26.11 -16.33
N ASP A 411 -4.58 -26.51 -16.43
CA ASP A 411 -5.71 -25.61 -16.19
C ASP A 411 -5.83 -25.28 -14.69
N LEU A 412 -5.43 -26.20 -13.81
CA LEU A 412 -5.36 -25.97 -12.36
C LEU A 412 -4.25 -24.97 -12.04
N ASP A 413 -3.08 -25.09 -12.67
CA ASP A 413 -1.95 -24.18 -12.42
C ASP A 413 -2.29 -22.74 -12.84
N LEU A 414 -2.88 -22.57 -14.04
CA LEU A 414 -3.35 -21.27 -14.53
C LEU A 414 -4.44 -20.68 -13.64
N ALA A 415 -5.39 -21.51 -13.21
CA ALA A 415 -6.47 -21.07 -12.33
C ALA A 415 -5.94 -20.68 -10.94
N VAL A 416 -4.98 -21.41 -10.38
CA VAL A 416 -4.36 -21.12 -9.07
C VAL A 416 -3.54 -19.83 -9.14
N LEU A 417 -2.82 -19.57 -10.24
CA LEU A 417 -2.12 -18.29 -10.43
C LEU A 417 -3.09 -17.11 -10.49
N ALA A 418 -4.21 -17.24 -11.19
CA ALA A 418 -5.26 -16.23 -11.21
C ALA A 418 -5.90 -16.05 -9.82
N LEU A 419 -6.10 -17.15 -9.09
CA LEU A 419 -6.61 -17.13 -7.72
C LEU A 419 -5.67 -16.43 -6.75
N ILE A 420 -4.35 -16.61 -6.88
CA ILE A 420 -3.35 -15.91 -6.05
C ILE A 420 -3.48 -14.39 -6.22
N LYS A 421 -3.63 -13.89 -7.45
CA LYS A 421 -3.82 -12.45 -7.70
C LYS A 421 -5.09 -11.95 -7.02
N TYR A 422 -6.20 -12.65 -7.23
CA TYR A 422 -7.49 -12.34 -6.61
C TYR A 422 -7.43 -12.33 -5.07
N LEU A 423 -6.90 -13.40 -4.45
CA LEU A 423 -6.81 -13.50 -3.00
C LEU A 423 -5.88 -12.43 -2.40
N THR A 424 -4.83 -12.03 -3.12
CA THR A 424 -3.96 -10.94 -2.69
C THR A 424 -4.68 -9.59 -2.70
N GLU A 425 -5.47 -9.31 -3.75
CA GLU A 425 -6.32 -8.11 -3.83
C GLU A 425 -7.39 -8.09 -2.74
N VAL A 426 -8.10 -9.21 -2.54
CA VAL A 426 -9.09 -9.39 -1.45
C VAL A 426 -8.44 -9.18 -0.08
N ARG A 427 -7.26 -9.75 0.15
CA ARG A 427 -6.53 -9.60 1.42
C ARG A 427 -6.17 -8.13 1.67
N ASN A 428 -5.71 -7.41 0.65
CA ASN A 428 -5.40 -5.98 0.75
C ASN A 428 -6.65 -5.13 1.04
N ASP A 429 -7.78 -5.44 0.41
CA ASP A 429 -9.05 -4.74 0.66
C ASP A 429 -9.58 -5.01 2.08
N LEU A 430 -9.52 -6.27 2.52
CA LEU A 430 -9.84 -6.68 3.89
C LEU A 430 -8.91 -6.07 4.94
N MET A 431 -7.66 -5.70 4.59
CA MET A 431 -6.75 -4.99 5.48
C MET A 431 -6.97 -3.47 5.48
N SER A 432 -7.26 -2.85 4.32
CA SER A 432 -7.25 -1.40 4.11
C SER A 432 -8.53 -0.63 4.48
N GLN A 433 -9.61 -1.33 4.88
CA GLN A 433 -10.94 -0.74 5.15
C GLN A 433 -11.63 -0.10 3.92
N ASN A 434 -12.11 -0.93 3.00
CA ASN A 434 -13.05 -0.49 1.95
C ASN A 434 -14.28 -1.41 1.79
N LEU A 435 -14.77 -1.99 2.90
CA LEU A 435 -16.10 -2.60 2.91
C LEU A 435 -17.17 -1.51 2.87
N LYS A 436 -17.49 -1.03 1.65
CA LYS A 436 -18.80 -0.42 1.37
C LYS A 436 -19.85 -1.48 1.71
N SER A 437 -20.47 -1.33 2.87
CA SER A 437 -21.66 -2.09 3.24
C SER A 437 -22.74 -1.78 2.20
N GLY A 438 -22.99 -2.71 1.28
CA GLY A 438 -23.98 -2.53 0.23
C GLY A 438 -24.28 -3.83 -0.50
N GLY A 439 -25.31 -4.54 -0.04
CA GLY A 439 -26.02 -5.55 -0.82
C GLY A 439 -26.29 -6.89 -0.13
N ASN A 440 -27.36 -6.97 0.67
CA ASN A 440 -28.17 -8.20 0.79
C ASN A 440 -28.93 -8.36 -0.57
N ILE A 441 -29.25 -9.50 -1.19
CA ILE A 441 -29.56 -10.88 -0.79
C ILE A 441 -29.32 -11.81 -2.01
N MET A 442 -28.56 -12.89 -1.83
CA MET A 442 -29.04 -14.25 -2.18
C MET A 442 -28.70 -15.12 -0.99
N ASP A 443 -29.76 -15.54 -0.31
CA ASP A 443 -29.71 -16.30 0.93
C ASP A 443 -29.45 -17.77 0.61
N VAL A 444 -28.18 -18.17 0.65
CA VAL A 444 -27.78 -19.54 1.00
C VAL A 444 -26.94 -19.39 2.26
N GLY A 445 -27.53 -19.80 3.38
CA GLY A 445 -27.13 -19.39 4.73
C GLY A 445 -25.63 -19.52 5.02
N THR A 446 -25.08 -18.49 5.68
CA THR A 446 -23.88 -18.46 6.57
C THR A 446 -23.14 -17.11 6.56
N ASN A 447 -23.79 -15.98 6.20
CA ASN A 447 -23.10 -14.68 6.12
C ASN A 447 -23.08 -13.87 7.42
N LEU A 448 -22.35 -14.38 8.41
CA LEU A 448 -21.70 -13.59 9.45
C LEU A 448 -20.43 -14.30 9.93
N LYS A 449 -19.58 -14.73 8.98
CA LYS A 449 -18.21 -15.13 9.33
C LYS A 449 -17.47 -13.88 9.80
N SER A 450 -16.91 -13.93 11.00
CA SER A 450 -16.10 -12.84 11.54
C SER A 450 -15.01 -12.48 10.53
N ARG A 451 -14.70 -11.19 10.33
CA ARG A 451 -13.59 -10.72 9.48
C ARG A 451 -12.30 -11.53 9.69
N ARG A 452 -12.04 -11.94 10.93
CA ARG A 452 -10.91 -12.79 11.32
C ARG A 452 -10.98 -14.19 10.71
N GLN A 453 -12.16 -14.79 10.64
CA GLN A 453 -12.40 -16.09 10.00
C GLN A 453 -12.21 -16.00 8.48
N LEU A 454 -12.67 -14.90 7.84
CA LEU A 454 -12.44 -14.70 6.41
C LEU A 454 -10.95 -14.52 6.09
N LEU A 455 -10.22 -13.70 6.86
CA LEU A 455 -8.76 -13.57 6.74
C LEU A 455 -8.04 -14.90 6.95
N GLN A 456 -8.51 -15.72 7.92
CA GLN A 456 -7.96 -17.04 8.16
C GLN A 456 -8.18 -18.00 6.99
N ILE A 457 -9.35 -17.97 6.36
CA ILE A 457 -9.62 -18.79 5.16
C ILE A 457 -8.74 -18.32 3.99
N VAL A 458 -8.68 -17.01 3.74
CA VAL A 458 -7.86 -16.42 2.66
C VAL A 458 -6.38 -16.75 2.85
N ASP A 459 -5.80 -16.50 4.03
CA ASP A 459 -4.39 -16.77 4.28
C ASP A 459 -4.06 -18.28 4.21
N THR A 460 -4.93 -19.15 4.73
CA THR A 460 -4.72 -20.61 4.68
C THR A 460 -4.80 -21.15 3.25
N THR A 461 -5.72 -20.62 2.44
CA THR A 461 -5.85 -21.02 1.04
C THR A 461 -4.70 -20.48 0.20
N LEU A 462 -4.26 -19.24 0.44
CA LEU A 462 -3.11 -18.64 -0.23
C LEU A 462 -1.81 -19.38 0.10
N LEU A 463 -1.65 -19.88 1.34
CA LEU A 463 -0.56 -20.80 1.70
C LEU A 463 -0.61 -22.11 0.89
N LYS A 464 -1.79 -22.74 0.77
CA LYS A 464 -1.98 -23.95 -0.05
C LYS A 464 -1.70 -23.67 -1.53
N CYS A 465 -2.12 -22.53 -2.07
CA CYS A 465 -1.84 -22.12 -3.43
C CYS A 465 -0.33 -21.90 -3.69
N TYR A 466 0.39 -21.31 -2.74
CA TYR A 466 1.86 -21.17 -2.87
C TYR A 466 2.59 -22.49 -2.80
N LEU A 467 2.16 -23.43 -1.95
CA LEU A 467 2.73 -24.79 -1.92
C LEU A 467 2.53 -25.58 -3.22
N LEU A 468 1.53 -25.21 -4.04
CA LEU A 468 1.26 -25.83 -5.34
C LEU A 468 1.99 -25.14 -6.50
N THR A 469 2.32 -23.85 -6.39
CA THR A 469 2.85 -23.06 -7.51
C THR A 469 4.27 -22.55 -7.30
N ASN A 470 4.58 -21.98 -6.13
CA ASN A 470 5.88 -21.36 -5.85
C ASN A 470 6.25 -21.44 -4.36
N ASP A 471 7.18 -22.35 -4.08
CA ASP A 471 7.72 -22.59 -2.74
C ASP A 471 8.41 -21.36 -2.12
N ALA A 472 9.00 -20.46 -2.91
CA ALA A 472 9.76 -19.32 -2.39
C ALA A 472 8.87 -18.29 -1.67
N LEU A 473 7.59 -18.19 -2.07
CA LEU A 473 6.63 -17.24 -1.51
C LEU A 473 5.99 -17.72 -0.19
N VAL A 474 6.18 -18.98 0.17
CA VAL A 474 5.67 -19.55 1.43
C VAL A 474 6.35 -18.87 2.62
N ALA A 475 7.68 -18.77 2.60
CA ALA A 475 8.43 -18.16 3.70
C ALA A 475 8.18 -16.66 3.84
N SER A 476 7.86 -15.94 2.75
CA SER A 476 7.53 -14.51 2.82
C SER A 476 6.12 -14.29 3.37
N LEU A 477 5.14 -15.11 2.99
CA LEU A 477 3.78 -15.07 3.56
C LEU A 477 3.80 -15.32 5.07
N LEU A 478 4.51 -16.36 5.50
CA LEU A 478 4.54 -16.79 6.90
C LEU A 478 5.23 -15.78 7.82
N ARG A 479 6.17 -14.97 7.29
CA ARG A 479 6.88 -13.91 8.03
C ARG A 479 6.07 -12.64 8.24
N LEU A 480 4.91 -12.49 7.59
CA LEU A 480 4.07 -11.32 7.77
C LEU A 480 3.49 -11.29 9.20
N LYS A 481 3.55 -10.11 9.84
CA LYS A 481 3.06 -9.89 11.21
C LYS A 481 1.55 -10.18 11.33
N ASP A 482 0.79 -9.92 10.27
CA ASP A 482 -0.67 -10.14 10.21
C ASP A 482 -1.05 -11.47 9.53
N ASN A 483 -0.31 -12.55 9.86
CA ASN A 483 -0.64 -13.88 9.35
C ASN A 483 -1.80 -14.51 10.14
N HIS A 484 -2.92 -14.77 9.47
CA HIS A 484 -4.12 -15.39 10.05
C HIS A 484 -4.29 -16.88 9.70
N CYS A 485 -3.27 -17.52 9.09
CA CYS A 485 -3.27 -18.95 8.75
C CYS A 485 -3.77 -19.86 9.88
N HIS A 486 -4.63 -20.82 9.54
CA HIS A 486 -5.14 -21.83 10.49
C HIS A 486 -4.04 -22.81 10.89
N LEU A 487 -3.68 -22.82 12.18
CA LEU A 487 -2.50 -23.52 12.70
C LEU A 487 -2.44 -25.01 12.31
N GLU A 488 -3.51 -25.75 12.56
CA GLU A 488 -3.50 -27.20 12.30
C GLU A 488 -3.46 -27.56 10.81
N GLU A 489 -4.11 -26.73 9.98
CA GLU A 489 -4.20 -26.99 8.54
C GLU A 489 -2.88 -26.62 7.87
N SER A 490 -2.28 -25.50 8.26
CA SER A 490 -0.94 -25.09 7.83
C SER A 490 0.12 -26.09 8.30
N GLU A 491 0.05 -26.60 9.54
CA GLU A 491 0.96 -27.63 10.03
C GLU A 491 0.83 -28.93 9.23
N ARG A 492 -0.40 -29.40 8.97
CA ARG A 492 -0.64 -30.58 8.13
C ARG A 492 -0.12 -30.38 6.71
N ALA A 493 -0.39 -29.23 6.09
CA ALA A 493 0.06 -28.92 4.74
C ALA A 493 1.59 -28.86 4.63
N LEU A 494 2.27 -28.15 5.55
CA LEU A 494 3.72 -28.04 5.55
C LEU A 494 4.42 -29.39 5.83
N LYS A 495 3.87 -30.22 6.73
CA LYS A 495 4.38 -31.57 6.99
C LYS A 495 4.23 -32.49 5.78
N ARG A 496 3.10 -32.44 5.06
CA ARG A 496 2.88 -33.23 3.84
C ARG A 496 3.88 -32.90 2.73
N HIS A 497 4.28 -31.63 2.62
CA HIS A 497 5.25 -31.17 1.61
C HIS A 497 6.71 -31.19 2.11
N HIS A 498 6.99 -31.78 3.29
CA HIS A 498 8.33 -31.84 3.89
C HIS A 498 9.02 -30.46 4.09
N LYS A 499 8.23 -29.40 4.29
CA LYS A 499 8.71 -28.00 4.46
C LYS A 499 8.91 -27.65 5.94
N HIS A 500 9.97 -28.19 6.53
CA HIS A 500 10.26 -28.06 7.98
C HIS A 500 10.78 -26.67 8.38
N ALA A 501 11.53 -25.98 7.51
CA ALA A 501 12.04 -24.64 7.78
C ALA A 501 10.90 -23.60 7.88
N GLU A 502 9.94 -23.68 6.97
CA GLU A 502 8.73 -22.87 6.93
C GLU A 502 7.82 -23.15 8.14
N LEU A 503 7.80 -24.41 8.60
CA LEU A 503 7.08 -24.79 9.82
C LEU A 503 7.69 -24.15 11.08
N ILE A 504 9.02 -24.01 11.15
CA ILE A 504 9.71 -23.30 12.23
C ILE A 504 9.31 -21.82 12.23
N ILE A 505 9.26 -21.18 11.05
CA ILE A 505 8.79 -19.80 10.90
C ILE A 505 7.34 -19.66 11.37
N LEU A 506 6.46 -20.60 11.02
CA LEU A 506 5.06 -20.61 11.48
C LEU A 506 4.96 -20.71 13.02
N TYR A 507 5.77 -21.56 13.65
CA TYR A 507 5.78 -21.65 15.11
C TYR A 507 6.34 -20.40 15.76
N GLN A 508 7.36 -19.77 15.17
CA GLN A 508 7.94 -18.52 15.66
C GLN A 508 6.92 -17.39 15.63
N THR A 509 6.20 -17.19 14.52
CA THR A 509 5.19 -16.12 14.40
C THR A 509 3.95 -16.35 15.27
N ARG A 510 3.73 -17.59 15.73
CA ARG A 510 2.63 -17.97 16.63
C ARG A 510 3.04 -18.04 18.10
N GLY A 511 4.28 -17.74 18.46
CA GLY A 511 4.78 -17.81 19.83
C GLY A 511 4.95 -19.24 20.37
N LEU A 512 4.90 -20.26 19.51
CA LEU A 512 5.01 -21.68 19.89
C LEU A 512 6.48 -22.15 19.90
N HIS A 513 7.35 -21.39 20.58
CA HIS A 513 8.80 -21.58 20.56
C HIS A 513 9.26 -22.95 21.05
N ARG A 514 8.57 -23.53 22.05
CA ARG A 514 8.88 -24.88 22.55
C ARG A 514 8.74 -25.95 21.47
N LYS A 515 7.66 -25.92 20.67
CA LYS A 515 7.46 -26.88 19.57
C LYS A 515 8.49 -26.69 18.46
N ALA A 516 8.88 -25.44 18.20
CA ALA A 516 9.94 -25.12 17.23
C ALA A 516 11.30 -25.68 17.67
N LEU A 517 11.68 -25.45 18.92
CA LEU A 517 12.94 -25.95 19.50
C LEU A 517 12.96 -27.46 19.66
N GLU A 518 11.83 -28.10 20.02
CA GLU A 518 11.72 -29.57 20.03
C GLU A 518 11.90 -30.16 18.63
N LEU A 519 11.36 -29.50 17.59
CA LEU A 519 11.56 -29.89 16.20
C LEU A 519 13.04 -29.73 15.83
N LEU A 520 13.65 -28.57 16.09
CA LEU A 520 15.08 -28.32 15.86
C LEU A 520 15.98 -29.33 16.58
N LYS A 521 15.68 -29.65 17.84
CA LYS A 521 16.41 -30.65 18.64
C LYS A 521 16.28 -32.05 18.04
N LYS A 522 15.08 -32.47 17.63
CA LYS A 522 14.86 -33.76 16.96
C LYS A 522 15.70 -33.84 15.68
N HIS A 523 15.67 -32.80 14.86
CA HIS A 523 16.45 -32.71 13.62
C HIS A 523 17.96 -32.63 13.86
N ALA A 524 18.43 -32.05 14.96
CA ALA A 524 19.85 -32.05 15.30
C ALA A 524 20.34 -33.43 15.75
N THR A 525 19.47 -34.24 16.37
CA THR A 525 19.80 -35.62 16.79
C THR A 525 19.66 -36.66 15.68
N SER A 526 18.81 -36.42 14.68
CA SER A 526 18.68 -37.25 13.48
C SER A 526 19.52 -36.65 12.36
N ASN A 527 20.67 -37.24 12.01
CA ASN A 527 21.53 -36.84 10.88
C ASN A 527 20.82 -36.97 9.51
N GLU A 528 19.72 -36.25 9.28
CA GLU A 528 19.06 -36.13 7.99
C GLU A 528 19.43 -34.77 7.37
N ASP A 529 20.21 -34.83 6.29
CA ASP A 529 20.79 -33.67 5.62
C ASP A 529 19.72 -32.79 4.95
N PHE A 530 19.69 -31.51 5.33
CA PHE A 530 18.75 -30.52 4.81
C PHE A 530 19.48 -29.45 4.00
N GLY A 531 19.96 -29.80 2.80
CA GLY A 531 20.22 -28.86 1.68
C GLY A 531 21.09 -27.62 1.93
N SER A 532 21.75 -27.47 3.08
CA SER A 532 22.64 -26.37 3.42
C SER A 532 23.70 -26.88 4.39
N PRO A 533 25.00 -26.60 4.16
CA PRO A 533 26.12 -27.14 4.93
C PRO A 533 26.32 -26.51 6.32
N LEU A 534 25.33 -25.80 6.87
CA LEU A 534 25.40 -25.23 8.22
C LEU A 534 25.00 -26.31 9.23
N ALA A 535 25.80 -26.49 10.29
CA ALA A 535 25.59 -27.55 11.26
C ALA A 535 24.22 -27.38 11.93
N ASN A 536 23.46 -28.47 12.12
CA ASN A 536 22.09 -28.42 12.69
C ASN A 536 22.02 -27.72 14.06
N HIS A 537 23.14 -27.66 14.79
CA HIS A 537 23.29 -26.94 16.06
C HIS A 537 23.36 -25.42 15.89
N GLU A 538 23.95 -24.90 14.81
CA GLU A 538 24.04 -23.46 14.52
C GLU A 538 22.67 -22.83 14.28
N ARG A 539 21.75 -23.55 13.62
CA ARG A 539 20.35 -23.09 13.46
C ARG A 539 19.63 -22.98 14.80
N THR A 540 19.94 -23.86 15.75
CA THR A 540 19.36 -23.79 17.10
C THR A 540 19.95 -22.61 17.86
N ILE A 541 21.25 -22.33 17.73
CA ILE A 541 21.91 -21.16 18.30
C ILE A 541 21.28 -19.88 17.74
N GLN A 542 21.16 -19.77 16.41
CA GLN A 542 20.50 -18.62 15.76
C GLN A 542 19.06 -18.45 16.25
N TYR A 543 18.29 -19.53 16.35
CA TYR A 543 16.92 -19.44 16.86
C TYR A 543 16.88 -18.94 18.31
N LEU A 544 17.75 -19.46 19.18
CA LEU A 544 17.86 -19.03 20.58
C LEU A 544 18.33 -17.58 20.73
N GLN A 545 19.23 -17.09 19.88
CA GLN A 545 19.67 -15.69 19.85
C GLN A 545 18.54 -14.72 19.51
N HIS A 546 17.60 -15.12 18.64
CA HIS A 546 16.43 -14.31 18.29
C HIS A 546 15.26 -14.45 19.28
N LEU A 547 15.38 -15.28 20.34
CA LEU A 547 14.40 -15.30 21.42
C LEU A 547 14.73 -14.18 22.42
N GLY A 548 13.78 -13.29 22.64
CA GLY A 548 13.91 -12.22 23.63
C GLY A 548 13.83 -12.69 25.09
N SER A 549 14.01 -11.73 26.00
CA SER A 549 14.06 -11.93 27.46
C SER A 549 12.82 -12.60 28.07
N GLU A 550 11.66 -12.51 27.41
CA GLU A 550 10.38 -13.11 27.84
C GLU A 550 10.45 -14.64 27.94
N HIS A 551 11.36 -15.28 27.21
CA HIS A 551 11.48 -16.73 27.12
C HIS A 551 12.78 -17.28 27.69
N ILE A 552 13.38 -16.56 28.65
CA ILE A 552 14.69 -16.93 29.21
C ILE A 552 14.77 -18.35 29.79
N ASP A 553 13.71 -18.83 30.44
CA ASP A 553 13.70 -20.18 31.02
C ASP A 553 13.79 -21.25 29.93
N LEU A 554 13.12 -21.01 28.80
CA LEU A 554 13.20 -21.85 27.60
C LEU A 554 14.62 -21.79 27.00
N ILE A 555 15.23 -20.60 26.96
CA ILE A 555 16.62 -20.45 26.51
C ILE A 555 17.55 -21.28 27.38
N PHE A 556 17.44 -21.24 28.71
CA PHE A 556 18.27 -22.03 29.61
C PHE A 556 18.09 -23.54 29.43
N ASP A 557 16.86 -24.00 29.27
CA ASP A 557 16.55 -25.42 29.05
C ASP A 557 17.24 -25.96 27.79
N PHE A 558 17.15 -25.23 26.67
CA PHE A 558 17.73 -25.68 25.40
C PHE A 558 19.21 -25.32 25.25
N ALA A 559 19.68 -24.22 25.85
CA ALA A 559 21.10 -23.86 25.88
C ALA A 559 21.92 -24.86 26.68
N SER A 560 21.36 -25.44 27.76
CA SER A 560 22.04 -26.50 28.52
C SER A 560 22.44 -27.66 27.59
N TRP A 561 21.55 -28.10 26.71
CA TRP A 561 21.84 -29.16 25.76
C TRP A 561 22.96 -28.78 24.77
N VAL A 562 22.95 -27.55 24.24
CA VAL A 562 23.99 -27.06 23.31
C VAL A 562 25.35 -26.96 24.01
N ILE A 563 25.40 -26.39 25.23
CA ILE A 563 26.64 -26.17 26.00
C ILE A 563 27.30 -27.49 26.40
N HIS A 564 26.53 -28.54 26.72
CA HIS A 564 27.09 -29.86 27.04
C HIS A 564 27.74 -30.54 25.84
N GLY A 565 27.27 -30.27 24.62
CA GLY A 565 27.88 -30.77 23.38
C GLY A 565 29.07 -29.91 22.93
N HIS A 566 28.87 -28.60 22.86
CA HIS A 566 29.82 -27.61 22.35
C HIS A 566 29.87 -26.37 23.27
N GLY A 567 30.81 -26.37 24.22
CA GLY A 567 30.88 -25.34 25.26
C GLY A 567 31.14 -23.91 24.75
N GLU A 568 32.02 -23.74 23.77
CA GLU A 568 32.36 -22.43 23.20
C GLU A 568 31.28 -21.91 22.23
N GLU A 569 30.65 -22.79 21.45
CA GLU A 569 29.54 -22.40 20.57
C GLU A 569 28.28 -22.06 21.36
N GLY A 570 28.03 -22.77 22.47
CA GLY A 570 26.94 -22.45 23.38
C GLY A 570 27.12 -21.10 24.08
N LEU A 571 28.34 -20.57 24.17
CA LEU A 571 28.59 -19.23 24.69
C LEU A 571 28.09 -18.14 23.72
N LYS A 572 28.15 -18.37 22.40
CA LYS A 572 27.67 -17.43 21.36
C LYS A 572 26.18 -17.12 21.50
N ILE A 573 25.39 -18.00 22.13
CA ILE A 573 23.98 -17.75 22.43
C ILE A 573 23.80 -16.47 23.27
N PHE A 574 24.77 -16.16 24.14
CA PHE A 574 24.69 -15.07 25.12
C PHE A 574 25.66 -13.91 24.86
N ILE A 575 26.49 -14.01 23.82
CA ILE A 575 27.58 -13.07 23.52
C ILE A 575 27.41 -12.35 22.18
N GLU A 576 26.60 -12.87 21.26
CA GLU A 576 26.45 -12.26 19.93
C GLU A 576 25.88 -10.84 19.98
N ASP A 577 26.35 -9.97 19.07
CA ASP A 577 25.95 -8.56 18.93
C ASP A 577 24.53 -8.42 18.32
N MET A 578 23.53 -8.96 19.00
CA MET A 578 22.12 -8.91 18.61
C MET A 578 21.31 -8.16 19.69
N PRO A 579 20.37 -7.28 19.32
CA PRO A 579 19.62 -6.48 20.30
C PRO A 579 18.82 -7.35 21.27
N GLU A 580 18.28 -8.49 20.80
CA GLU A 580 17.54 -9.44 21.63
C GLU A 580 18.44 -10.10 22.70
N VAL A 581 19.72 -10.32 22.38
CA VAL A 581 20.72 -10.92 23.28
C VAL A 581 21.20 -9.88 24.31
N GLU A 582 21.38 -8.63 23.89
CA GLU A 582 21.75 -7.53 24.79
C GLU A 582 20.67 -7.23 25.84
N GLU A 583 19.39 -7.38 25.46
CA GLU A 583 18.22 -7.22 26.33
C GLU A 583 18.06 -8.36 27.36
N LEU A 584 18.78 -9.48 27.22
CA LEU A 584 18.69 -10.58 28.18
C LEU A 584 19.18 -10.10 29.56
N PRO A 585 18.49 -10.52 30.66
CA PRO A 585 18.88 -10.13 32.01
C PRO A 585 20.21 -10.78 32.40
N ARG A 586 21.30 -10.03 32.20
CA ARG A 586 22.71 -10.42 32.40
C ARG A 586 22.97 -11.07 33.77
N ALA A 587 22.26 -10.64 34.82
CA ALA A 587 22.38 -11.21 36.16
C ALA A 587 21.89 -12.67 36.24
N LYS A 588 20.79 -13.00 35.55
CA LYS A 588 20.26 -14.37 35.49
C LYS A 588 21.14 -15.27 34.64
N VAL A 589 21.65 -14.75 33.52
CA VAL A 589 22.60 -15.46 32.64
C VAL A 589 23.89 -15.77 33.40
N TYR A 590 24.42 -14.80 34.16
CA TYR A 590 25.56 -15.03 35.03
C TYR A 590 25.29 -16.10 36.09
N ASP A 591 24.14 -16.05 36.77
CA ASP A 591 23.76 -17.06 37.78
C ASP A 591 23.64 -18.47 37.16
N PHE A 592 23.11 -18.58 35.94
CA PHE A 592 23.07 -19.82 35.16
C PHE A 592 24.48 -20.38 34.90
N PHE A 593 25.41 -19.54 34.43
CA PHE A 593 26.80 -19.96 34.22
C PHE A 593 27.52 -20.28 35.54
N PHE A 594 27.28 -19.51 36.60
CA PHE A 594 27.91 -19.71 37.89
C PHE A 594 27.52 -21.06 38.52
N LYS A 595 26.23 -21.45 38.42
CA LYS A 595 25.70 -22.71 38.96
C LYS A 595 26.06 -23.93 38.10
N ASN A 596 25.89 -23.83 36.78
CA ASN A 596 25.93 -24.99 35.89
C ASN A 596 27.27 -25.13 35.16
N HIS A 597 27.94 -24.03 34.80
CA HIS A 597 29.11 -24.02 33.92
C HIS A 597 30.16 -22.96 34.31
N ARG A 598 30.78 -23.09 35.49
CA ARG A 598 31.72 -22.11 36.06
C ARG A 598 32.92 -21.74 35.17
N ARG A 599 33.29 -22.59 34.20
CA ARG A 599 34.35 -22.31 33.22
C ARG A 599 33.98 -21.21 32.23
N LEU A 600 32.71 -21.11 31.84
CA LEU A 600 32.19 -20.14 30.87
C LEU A 600 31.81 -18.79 31.50
N ALA A 601 31.68 -18.76 32.83
CA ALA A 601 31.33 -17.53 33.57
C ALA A 601 32.40 -16.43 33.46
N LEU A 602 33.69 -16.79 33.32
CA LEU A 602 34.78 -15.83 33.19
C LEU A 602 34.81 -15.20 31.77
N PRO A 603 34.84 -15.98 30.66
CA PRO A 603 34.71 -15.42 29.31
C PRO A 603 33.45 -14.57 29.10
N TYR A 604 32.31 -14.98 29.67
CA TYR A 604 31.08 -14.19 29.61
C TYR A 604 31.23 -12.82 30.29
N LEU A 605 31.80 -12.77 31.50
CA LEU A 605 32.00 -11.50 32.19
C LEU A 605 33.10 -10.63 31.56
N GLU A 606 34.13 -11.23 30.96
CA GLU A 606 35.11 -10.49 30.16
C GLU A 606 34.43 -9.76 29.00
N HIS A 607 33.57 -10.46 28.26
CA HIS A 607 32.81 -9.87 27.15
C HIS A 607 31.86 -8.76 27.63
N VAL A 608 31.08 -9.00 28.68
CA VAL A 608 30.14 -8.01 29.26
C VAL A 608 30.86 -6.72 29.70
N VAL A 609 32.08 -6.83 30.19
CA VAL A 609 32.82 -5.71 30.76
C VAL A 609 33.69 -4.99 29.73
N TYR A 610 34.36 -5.71 28.82
CA TYR A 610 35.26 -5.10 27.84
C TYR A 610 34.55 -4.71 26.54
N GLU A 611 33.64 -5.54 26.04
CA GLU A 611 32.96 -5.32 24.77
C GLU A 611 31.66 -4.53 24.99
N TRP A 612 30.79 -4.98 25.89
CA TRP A 612 29.53 -4.28 26.19
C TRP A 612 29.66 -3.10 27.15
N GLN A 613 30.83 -2.91 27.78
CA GLN A 613 31.14 -1.79 28.68
C GLN A 613 30.06 -1.52 29.74
N ASP A 614 29.48 -2.59 30.31
CA ASP A 614 28.48 -2.45 31.37
C ASP A 614 29.06 -1.65 32.57
N SER A 615 28.24 -0.85 33.23
CA SER A 615 28.63 -0.06 34.41
C SER A 615 28.19 -0.69 35.73
N ASN A 616 27.55 -1.86 35.69
CA ASN A 616 27.03 -2.51 36.89
C ASN A 616 28.16 -3.08 37.77
N ALA A 617 28.32 -2.48 38.96
CA ALA A 617 29.32 -2.85 39.94
C ALA A 617 29.35 -4.35 40.30
N LEU A 618 28.20 -5.04 40.27
CA LEU A 618 28.12 -6.47 40.59
C LEU A 618 28.96 -7.33 39.62
N PHE A 619 28.90 -7.04 38.32
CA PHE A 619 29.66 -7.79 37.30
C PHE A 619 31.15 -7.50 37.40
N HIS A 620 31.52 -6.24 37.64
CA HIS A 620 32.92 -5.86 37.86
C HIS A 620 33.52 -6.53 39.10
N ASN A 621 32.76 -6.58 40.19
CA ASN A 621 33.16 -7.27 41.41
C ASN A 621 33.28 -8.77 41.17
N ALA A 622 32.29 -9.39 40.52
CA ALA A 622 32.30 -10.81 40.19
C ALA A 622 33.49 -11.19 39.30
N LEU A 623 33.82 -10.37 38.30
CA LEU A 623 34.97 -10.58 37.43
C LEU A 623 36.28 -10.56 38.23
N ALA A 624 36.49 -9.55 39.10
CA ALA A 624 37.66 -9.48 39.96
C ALA A 624 37.79 -10.71 40.87
N LEU A 625 36.68 -11.18 41.45
CA LEU A 625 36.65 -12.36 42.30
C LEU A 625 36.92 -13.65 41.52
N LEU A 626 36.42 -13.78 40.28
CA LEU A 626 36.74 -14.91 39.41
C LEU A 626 38.20 -14.94 39.00
N TYR A 627 38.80 -13.79 38.70
CA TYR A 627 40.24 -13.67 38.45
C TYR A 627 41.06 -14.03 39.69
N LYS A 628 40.69 -13.50 40.87
CA LYS A 628 41.30 -13.87 42.16
C LYS A 628 41.22 -15.39 42.38
N ASP A 629 40.05 -16.00 42.20
CA ASP A 629 39.87 -17.45 42.37
C ASP A 629 40.69 -18.25 41.34
N LYS A 630 40.82 -17.76 40.10
CA LYS A 630 41.67 -18.35 39.07
C LYS A 630 43.15 -18.30 39.49
N ILE A 631 43.62 -17.13 39.95
CA ILE A 631 44.99 -16.92 40.42
C ILE A 631 45.30 -17.84 41.61
N LEU A 632 44.42 -17.92 42.61
CA LEU A 632 44.63 -18.78 43.79
C LEU A 632 44.66 -20.27 43.42
N ARG A 633 43.86 -20.71 42.45
CA ARG A 633 43.91 -22.08 41.93
C ARG A 633 45.24 -22.37 41.23
N LEU A 634 45.69 -21.44 40.39
CA LEU A 634 46.97 -21.55 39.67
C LEU A 634 48.16 -21.51 40.66
N GLU A 635 48.11 -20.65 41.68
CA GLU A 635 49.12 -20.58 42.75
C GLU A 635 49.22 -21.90 43.52
N LYS A 636 48.07 -22.51 43.87
CA LYS A 636 48.04 -23.82 44.51
C LYS A 636 48.62 -24.92 43.61
N GLN A 637 48.30 -24.90 42.32
CA GLN A 637 48.85 -25.85 41.34
C GLN A 637 50.37 -25.70 41.18
N LEU A 638 50.89 -24.47 41.21
CA LEU A 638 52.33 -24.20 41.16
C LEU A 638 53.06 -24.68 42.42
N LYS A 639 52.45 -24.51 43.61
CA LYS A 639 53.01 -25.01 44.88
C LYS A 639 53.01 -26.54 44.97
N GLU A 640 52.01 -27.20 44.39
CA GLU A 640 51.86 -28.66 44.43
C GLU A 640 52.73 -29.39 43.39
N LYS A 641 52.94 -28.81 42.20
CA LYS A 641 53.67 -29.45 41.09
C LYS A 641 55.15 -29.12 41.00
N GLY A 642 55.66 -28.22 41.87
CA GLY A 642 57.00 -27.64 41.70
C GLY A 642 57.01 -26.63 40.56
N ASN A 643 57.92 -25.66 40.61
CA ASN A 643 57.95 -24.45 39.78
C ASN A 643 58.29 -24.68 38.28
N ASP A 644 58.11 -25.90 37.76
CA ASP A 644 58.70 -26.39 36.51
C ASP A 644 57.73 -26.49 35.30
N ASP A 645 56.44 -26.12 35.44
CA ASP A 645 55.48 -26.11 34.33
C ASP A 645 55.35 -24.70 33.68
N PRO A 646 55.98 -24.47 32.51
CA PRO A 646 55.98 -23.16 31.86
C PRO A 646 54.60 -22.71 31.36
N SER A 647 53.67 -23.65 31.12
CA SER A 647 52.30 -23.33 30.67
C SER A 647 51.50 -22.68 31.80
N VAL A 648 51.51 -23.30 32.98
CA VAL A 648 50.80 -22.79 34.17
C VAL A 648 51.42 -21.47 34.66
N GLN A 649 52.74 -21.33 34.56
CA GLN A 649 53.43 -20.09 34.91
C GLN A 649 53.10 -18.93 33.94
N SER A 650 52.91 -19.22 32.66
CA SER A 650 52.44 -18.26 31.66
C SER A 650 51.00 -17.82 31.95
N GLU A 651 50.09 -18.78 32.19
CA GLU A 651 48.69 -18.50 32.54
C GLU A 651 48.55 -17.74 33.86
N TYR A 652 49.41 -18.03 34.84
CA TYR A 652 49.46 -17.30 36.11
C TYR A 652 49.85 -15.82 35.90
N ARG A 653 50.89 -15.56 35.10
CA ARG A 653 51.32 -14.19 34.77
C ARG A 653 50.26 -13.44 33.96
N ASP A 654 49.64 -14.11 32.98
CA ASP A 654 48.56 -13.52 32.18
C ASP A 654 47.34 -13.16 33.05
N ALA A 655 46.93 -14.06 33.96
CA ALA A 655 45.82 -13.79 34.88
C ALA A 655 46.11 -12.60 35.82
N HIS A 656 47.33 -12.47 36.34
CA HIS A 656 47.76 -11.32 37.13
C HIS A 656 47.78 -10.02 36.30
N GLY A 657 48.32 -10.07 35.08
CA GLY A 657 48.35 -8.93 34.17
C GLY A 657 46.95 -8.44 33.82
N LYS A 658 46.04 -9.37 33.50
CA LYS A 658 44.63 -9.09 33.22
C LYS A 658 43.88 -8.51 34.42
N LEU A 659 44.05 -9.09 35.62
CA LEU A 659 43.43 -8.55 36.84
C LEU A 659 43.94 -7.14 37.13
N ARG A 660 45.24 -6.88 36.97
CA ARG A 660 45.83 -5.56 37.18
C ARG A 660 45.28 -4.52 36.20
N ALA A 661 45.36 -4.81 34.91
CA ALA A 661 44.83 -3.93 33.86
C ALA A 661 43.33 -3.67 34.08
N PHE A 662 42.56 -4.71 34.45
CA PHE A 662 41.16 -4.57 34.81
C PHE A 662 40.96 -3.64 36.01
N LEU A 663 41.70 -3.86 37.10
CA LEU A 663 41.61 -3.06 38.31
C LEU A 663 42.08 -1.63 38.14
N GLU A 664 42.93 -1.31 37.16
CA GLU A 664 43.32 0.05 36.82
C GLU A 664 42.20 0.75 36.02
N ILE A 665 41.73 0.11 34.94
CA ILE A 665 40.77 0.66 33.99
C ILE A 665 39.35 0.79 34.59
N SER A 666 38.91 -0.18 35.39
CA SER A 666 37.53 -0.29 35.84
C SER A 666 37.15 0.76 36.91
N ARG A 667 36.28 1.71 36.58
CA ARG A 667 35.78 2.74 37.52
C ARG A 667 34.55 2.31 38.33
N HIS A 668 33.86 1.26 37.92
CA HIS A 668 32.58 0.80 38.49
C HIS A 668 32.72 -0.30 39.54
N CYS A 669 33.94 -0.79 39.75
CA CYS A 669 34.28 -1.73 40.80
C CYS A 669 34.05 -1.09 42.18
N SER A 670 33.55 -1.84 43.17
CA SER A 670 33.47 -1.38 44.56
C SER A 670 34.67 -1.91 45.35
N PRO A 671 35.75 -1.11 45.53
CA PRO A 671 36.98 -1.61 46.11
C PRO A 671 36.82 -2.13 47.54
N GLU A 672 35.91 -1.57 48.34
CA GLU A 672 35.68 -2.02 49.72
C GLU A 672 35.20 -3.47 49.79
N ALA A 673 34.21 -3.84 48.98
CA ALA A 673 33.64 -5.20 48.98
C ALA A 673 34.65 -6.25 48.51
N ILE A 674 35.50 -5.90 47.56
CA ILE A 674 36.53 -6.79 47.01
C ILE A 674 37.68 -6.96 48.00
N LEU A 675 38.12 -5.88 48.64
CA LEU A 675 39.23 -5.91 49.62
C LEU A 675 38.96 -6.87 50.78
N VAL A 676 37.70 -6.98 51.24
CA VAL A 676 37.30 -7.94 52.28
C VAL A 676 37.55 -9.38 51.86
N GLN A 677 37.44 -9.68 50.57
CA GLN A 677 37.61 -11.03 50.05
C GLN A 677 39.04 -11.33 49.59
N PHE A 678 39.94 -10.34 49.54
CA PHE A 678 41.32 -10.55 49.09
C PHE A 678 42.17 -11.22 50.18
N PRO A 679 43.03 -12.19 49.84
CA PRO A 679 43.93 -12.85 50.79
C PRO A 679 44.98 -11.88 51.33
N TYR A 680 45.48 -12.08 52.54
CA TYR A 680 46.51 -11.20 53.16
C TYR A 680 47.95 -11.65 52.89
N ASP A 681 48.15 -12.85 52.36
CA ASP A 681 49.48 -13.42 52.08
C ASP A 681 49.93 -13.24 50.61
N CYS A 682 49.05 -12.78 49.70
CA CYS A 682 49.35 -12.54 48.28
C CYS A 682 48.50 -11.39 47.68
N LEU A 683 48.70 -11.05 46.40
CA LEU A 683 48.00 -9.96 45.67
C LEU A 683 48.22 -8.56 46.28
N PHE A 684 49.48 -8.25 46.63
CA PHE A 684 49.82 -6.98 47.30
C PHE A 684 49.68 -5.77 46.37
N GLU A 685 50.09 -5.87 45.11
CA GLU A 685 49.99 -4.78 44.12
C GLU A 685 48.53 -4.48 43.77
N GLU A 686 47.73 -5.51 43.52
CA GLU A 686 46.30 -5.39 43.24
C GLU A 686 45.54 -4.80 44.44
N ARG A 687 45.93 -5.16 45.67
CA ARG A 687 45.43 -4.52 46.90
C ARG A 687 45.83 -3.04 46.99
N ALA A 688 47.06 -2.68 46.62
CA ALA A 688 47.51 -1.29 46.63
C ALA A 688 46.70 -0.42 45.64
N ILE A 689 46.40 -0.95 44.44
CA ILE A 689 45.54 -0.29 43.44
C ILE A 689 44.13 -0.07 44.01
N LEU A 690 43.53 -1.09 44.64
CA LEU A 690 42.20 -0.98 45.26
C LEU A 690 42.16 0.06 46.40
N LEU A 691 43.19 0.11 47.26
CA LEU A 691 43.31 1.12 48.32
C LEU A 691 43.47 2.53 47.76
N GLY A 692 44.20 2.67 46.64
CA GLY A 692 44.30 3.92 45.90
C GLY A 692 42.97 4.44 45.40
N LYS A 693 42.11 3.56 44.89
CA LYS A 693 40.74 3.93 44.48
C LYS A 693 39.85 4.39 45.63
N LEU A 694 40.14 3.98 46.86
CA LEU A 694 39.45 4.45 48.07
C LEU A 694 40.02 5.77 48.63
N GLY A 695 41.02 6.36 47.97
CA GLY A 695 41.73 7.53 48.49
C GLY A 695 42.69 7.23 49.64
N ARG A 696 42.91 5.95 49.98
CA ARG A 696 43.80 5.51 51.08
C ARG A 696 45.24 5.37 50.57
N HIS A 697 45.78 6.45 50.03
CA HIS A 697 47.09 6.45 49.36
C HIS A 697 48.25 6.16 50.30
N GLU A 698 48.20 6.63 51.55
CA GLU A 698 49.23 6.34 52.56
C GLU A 698 49.35 4.83 52.82
N GLN A 699 48.21 4.12 52.88
CA GLN A 699 48.17 2.66 53.02
C GLN A 699 48.69 1.96 51.76
N ALA A 700 48.30 2.42 50.57
CA ALA A 700 48.78 1.85 49.30
C ALA A 700 50.31 2.02 49.14
N LEU A 701 50.85 3.20 49.42
CA LEU A 701 52.28 3.48 49.38
C LEU A 701 53.05 2.70 50.44
N SER A 702 52.46 2.47 51.61
CA SER A 702 53.07 1.59 52.63
C SER A 702 53.26 0.16 52.12
N ILE A 703 52.39 -0.33 51.22
CA ILE A 703 52.55 -1.66 50.61
C ILE A 703 53.75 -1.66 49.66
N TYR A 704 53.87 -0.66 48.78
CA TYR A 704 54.99 -0.58 47.84
C TYR A 704 56.36 -0.44 48.53
N ILE A 705 56.43 0.37 49.59
CA ILE A 705 57.71 0.67 50.27
C ILE A 705 58.03 -0.39 51.34
N ASN A 706 57.08 -0.69 52.24
CA ASN A 706 57.37 -1.51 53.41
C ASN A 706 57.19 -3.02 53.17
N ILE A 707 56.43 -3.43 52.14
CA ILE A 707 56.20 -4.85 51.82
C ILE A 707 56.95 -5.26 50.54
N LEU A 708 56.72 -4.55 49.44
CA LEU A 708 57.31 -4.86 48.14
C LEU A 708 58.75 -4.34 47.98
N ASN A 709 59.14 -3.32 48.76
CA ASN A 709 60.42 -2.62 48.67
C ASN A 709 60.75 -2.13 47.24
N ASP A 710 59.73 -1.71 46.48
CA ASP A 710 59.84 -1.25 45.09
C ASP A 710 59.58 0.26 45.00
N MET A 711 60.68 1.02 45.03
CA MET A 711 60.65 2.48 44.94
C MET A 711 60.20 3.00 43.57
N PRO A 712 60.70 2.45 42.43
CA PRO A 712 60.17 2.79 41.10
C PRO A 712 58.66 2.63 40.97
N ALA A 713 58.10 1.50 41.43
CA ALA A 713 56.65 1.25 41.37
C ALA A 713 55.85 2.23 42.23
N ALA A 714 56.39 2.63 43.40
CA ALA A 714 55.77 3.66 44.23
C ALA A 714 55.71 5.04 43.53
N ILE A 715 56.78 5.41 42.80
CA ILE A 715 56.82 6.66 42.03
C ILE A 715 55.85 6.60 40.84
N GLU A 716 55.75 5.45 40.17
CA GLU A 716 54.80 5.22 39.08
C GLU A 716 53.35 5.34 39.57
N TYR A 717 53.03 4.72 40.72
CA TYR A 717 51.74 4.88 41.38
C TYR A 717 51.42 6.35 41.71
N CYS A 718 52.39 7.10 42.24
CA CYS A 718 52.24 8.53 42.50
C CYS A 718 51.95 9.32 41.21
N ASN A 719 52.66 9.03 40.13
CA ASN A 719 52.46 9.67 38.83
C ASN A 719 51.04 9.42 38.29
N LEU A 720 50.57 8.17 38.36
CA LEU A 720 49.24 7.76 37.90
C LEU A 720 48.13 8.41 38.73
N CYS A 721 48.26 8.41 40.07
CA CYS A 721 47.25 9.01 40.94
C CYS A 721 47.21 10.54 40.81
N TYR A 722 48.37 11.21 40.75
CA TYR A 722 48.44 12.68 40.70
C TYR A 722 47.83 13.29 39.43
N GLN A 723 47.79 12.54 38.32
CA GLN A 723 47.13 12.97 37.08
C GLN A 723 45.60 13.06 37.19
N SER A 724 45.01 12.52 38.25
CA SER A 724 43.55 12.54 38.45
C SER A 724 43.14 13.63 39.44
N ASP A 725 42.14 14.45 39.05
CA ASP A 725 41.78 15.75 39.67
C ASP A 725 41.27 15.72 41.13
N SER A 726 41.20 14.56 41.77
CA SER A 726 40.74 14.46 43.16
C SER A 726 41.68 15.19 44.12
N LEU A 727 41.11 15.92 45.08
CA LEU A 727 41.86 16.64 46.12
C LEU A 727 42.75 15.71 46.94
N ALA A 728 42.31 14.47 47.21
CA ALA A 728 43.10 13.47 47.93
C ALA A 728 44.34 13.01 47.13
N ASN A 729 44.26 13.05 45.81
CA ASN A 729 45.33 12.58 44.91
C ASN A 729 46.47 13.60 44.77
N LYS A 730 46.21 14.87 45.14
CA LYS A 730 47.23 15.94 45.14
C LYS A 730 48.24 15.80 46.26
N GLU A 731 47.93 15.01 47.28
CA GLU A 731 48.78 14.78 48.45
C GLU A 731 49.61 13.49 48.36
N VAL A 732 49.51 12.73 47.27
CA VAL A 732 50.15 11.41 47.13
C VAL A 732 51.68 11.49 47.23
N TYR A 733 52.31 12.50 46.60
CA TYR A 733 53.76 12.73 46.75
C TYR A 733 54.15 13.16 48.17
N PHE A 734 53.25 13.86 48.87
CA PHE A 734 53.47 14.22 50.27
C PHE A 734 53.41 12.98 51.18
N TYR A 735 52.46 12.06 50.95
CA TYR A 735 52.42 10.79 51.67
C TYR A 735 53.66 9.92 51.40
N LEU A 736 54.15 9.87 50.15
CA LEU A 736 55.40 9.19 49.82
C LEU A 736 56.59 9.84 50.55
N LEU A 737 56.67 11.17 50.57
CA LEU A 737 57.72 11.90 51.28
C LEU A 737 57.66 11.68 52.80
N LYS A 738 56.45 11.67 53.37
CA LYS A 738 56.21 11.37 54.79
C LYS A 738 56.68 9.96 55.14
N LEU A 739 56.38 8.96 54.30
CA LEU A 739 56.82 7.57 54.52
C LEU A 739 58.36 7.44 54.48
N LEU A 740 59.05 8.20 53.63
CA LEU A 740 60.52 8.20 53.54
C LEU A 740 61.19 8.92 54.72
N LEU A 741 60.58 9.99 55.24
CA LEU A 741 61.14 10.83 56.32
C LEU A 741 60.71 10.39 57.73
N GLN A 742 59.54 9.75 57.85
CA GLN A 742 58.95 9.30 59.12
C GLN A 742 58.41 7.85 58.97
N PRO A 743 59.28 6.86 58.73
CA PRO A 743 58.85 5.48 58.46
C PRO A 743 58.14 4.82 59.66
N ASN A 744 58.42 5.28 60.89
CA ASN A 744 57.81 4.74 62.11
C ASN A 744 56.35 5.20 62.33
N ASP A 745 55.93 6.28 61.67
CA ASP A 745 54.55 6.82 61.74
C ASP A 745 53.65 6.27 60.61
N ALA A 746 54.14 5.29 59.84
CA ALA A 746 53.41 4.69 58.74
C ALA A 746 52.19 3.89 59.23
N ILE A 747 51.04 4.11 58.58
CA ILE A 747 49.81 3.36 58.86
C ILE A 747 49.99 1.90 58.43
N LYS A 748 50.15 1.00 59.41
CA LYS A 748 50.17 -0.45 59.18
C LYS A 748 48.74 -0.97 58.93
N ILE A 749 48.58 -1.83 57.94
CA ILE A 749 47.29 -2.47 57.63
C ILE A 749 47.19 -3.75 58.47
N PRO A 750 46.14 -3.92 59.30
CA PRO A 750 45.95 -5.11 60.12
C PRO A 750 45.89 -6.39 59.26
N GLY A 751 46.65 -7.42 59.63
CA GLY A 751 46.66 -8.73 58.98
C GLY A 751 47.72 -8.96 57.91
N LEU A 752 48.45 -7.92 57.46
CA LEU A 752 49.60 -8.07 56.56
C LEU A 752 50.88 -8.38 57.37
N LYS A 753 51.70 -9.31 56.85
CA LYS A 753 53.03 -9.60 57.40
C LYS A 753 54.02 -8.61 56.81
N TYR A 754 54.65 -7.80 57.66
CA TYR A 754 55.70 -6.88 57.24
C TYR A 754 57.06 -7.56 57.42
N PRO A 755 58.00 -7.45 56.46
CA PRO A 755 59.30 -8.13 56.53
C PRO A 755 60.18 -7.73 57.74
N VAL A 756 59.88 -6.59 58.37
CA VAL A 756 60.68 -6.01 59.47
C VAL A 756 59.73 -5.57 60.59
N GLU A 757 59.54 -6.40 61.62
CA GLU A 757 58.58 -6.08 62.68
C GLU A 757 59.14 -5.18 63.80
N ASP A 758 60.47 -5.07 64.02
CA ASP A 758 61.00 -4.41 65.23
C ASP A 758 62.37 -3.69 65.08
N VAL A 759 62.63 -2.98 63.97
CA VAL A 759 63.80 -2.08 63.88
C VAL A 759 63.35 -0.71 63.41
N HIS A 760 63.67 0.33 64.18
CA HIS A 760 63.52 1.73 63.77
C HIS A 760 64.16 1.91 62.39
N GLN A 761 63.35 1.98 61.35
CA GLN A 761 63.83 2.26 60.00
C GLN A 761 64.39 3.69 60.01
N GLN A 762 65.63 3.85 59.54
CA GLN A 762 66.23 5.16 59.43
C GLN A 762 65.57 5.92 58.26
N PRO A 763 65.31 7.22 58.41
CA PRO A 763 64.72 8.02 57.33
C PRO A 763 65.68 8.09 56.13
N ASP A 764 65.15 7.82 54.93
CA ASP A 764 65.92 7.90 53.67
C ASP A 764 65.95 9.34 53.15
N ILE A 765 66.79 10.14 53.79
CA ILE A 765 66.92 11.58 53.53
C ILE A 765 67.42 11.84 52.10
N ALA A 766 68.27 10.97 51.56
CA ALA A 766 68.84 11.13 50.22
C ALA A 766 67.76 11.05 49.14
N LYS A 767 66.90 10.01 49.18
CA LYS A 767 65.80 9.86 48.21
C LYS A 767 64.71 10.89 48.41
N ALA A 768 64.44 11.32 49.66
CA ALA A 768 63.50 12.40 49.95
C ALA A 768 63.94 13.72 49.28
N LEU A 769 65.24 14.05 49.32
CA LEU A 769 65.80 15.23 48.65
C LEU A 769 65.74 15.11 47.11
N GLU A 770 66.03 13.93 46.55
CA GLU A 770 65.91 13.67 45.12
C GLU A 770 64.47 13.86 44.59
N MET A 771 63.47 13.44 45.38
CA MET A 771 62.06 13.62 45.08
C MET A 771 61.64 15.10 45.13
N LEU A 772 62.13 15.86 46.11
CA LEU A 772 61.85 17.29 46.23
C LEU A 772 62.45 18.09 45.06
N ASP A 773 63.62 17.70 44.57
CA ASP A 773 64.24 18.34 43.41
C ASP A 773 63.55 17.96 42.09
N SER A 774 63.05 16.72 41.99
CA SER A 774 62.41 16.17 40.78
C SER A 774 60.95 16.61 40.61
N PHE A 775 60.17 16.73 41.70
CA PHE A 775 58.74 17.06 41.65
C PHE A 775 58.34 18.30 42.50
N PRO A 776 59.02 19.46 42.34
CA PRO A 776 58.83 20.61 43.22
C PRO A 776 57.45 21.28 43.11
N SER A 777 56.81 21.22 41.95
CA SER A 777 55.47 21.81 41.72
C SER A 777 54.32 20.90 42.15
N ARG A 778 54.60 19.64 42.54
CA ARG A 778 53.59 18.63 42.88
C ARG A 778 53.47 18.35 44.37
N ILE A 779 54.26 19.04 45.18
CA ILE A 779 54.38 18.86 46.62
C ILE A 779 54.02 20.18 47.30
N ASP A 780 53.16 20.14 48.31
CA ASP A 780 52.81 21.33 49.08
C ASP A 780 54.02 21.81 49.90
N PRO A 781 54.58 23.00 49.63
CA PRO A 781 55.77 23.49 50.31
C PRO A 781 55.50 23.76 51.80
N VAL A 782 54.28 24.14 52.18
CA VAL A 782 53.94 24.48 53.57
C VAL A 782 53.92 23.22 54.44
N LYS A 783 53.26 22.16 53.97
CA LYS A 783 53.20 20.88 54.70
C LYS A 783 54.55 20.19 54.74
N THR A 784 55.32 20.27 53.66
CA THR A 784 56.65 19.65 53.57
C THR A 784 57.65 20.24 54.56
N LEU A 785 57.64 21.57 54.72
CA LEU A 785 58.50 22.25 55.69
C LEU A 785 58.20 21.87 57.15
N GLN A 786 56.99 21.38 57.45
CA GLN A 786 56.62 20.92 58.79
C GLN A 786 57.16 19.52 59.12
N ILE A 787 57.40 18.68 58.12
CA ILE A 787 57.85 17.28 58.29
C ILE A 787 59.37 17.13 58.16
N LEU A 788 60.04 18.06 57.46
CA LEU A 788 61.47 17.99 57.24
C LEU A 788 62.27 18.01 58.56
N PRO A 789 63.22 17.08 58.76
CA PRO A 789 64.14 17.12 59.89
C PRO A 789 64.94 18.43 59.95
N SER A 790 65.09 19.00 61.15
CA SER A 790 65.87 20.22 61.38
C SER A 790 67.37 20.07 61.08
N SER A 791 67.83 18.85 60.79
CA SER A 791 69.20 18.52 60.42
C SER A 791 69.56 18.85 58.96
N ILE A 792 68.58 19.16 58.10
CA ILE A 792 68.82 19.40 56.66
C ILE A 792 69.26 20.85 56.42
N PRO A 793 70.41 21.10 55.77
CA PRO A 793 70.83 22.46 55.41
C PRO A 793 69.88 23.11 54.38
N LEU A 794 69.48 24.36 54.64
CA LEU A 794 68.65 25.19 53.75
C LEU A 794 69.18 25.28 52.31
N LEU A 795 70.50 25.17 52.11
CA LEU A 795 71.13 25.21 50.79
C LEU A 795 70.67 24.04 49.89
N GLN A 796 70.41 22.87 50.46
CA GLN A 796 69.93 21.70 49.72
C GLN A 796 68.46 21.83 49.29
N LEU A 797 67.68 22.68 49.95
CA LEU A 797 66.27 22.95 49.63
C LEU A 797 66.08 24.14 48.68
N LYS A 798 67.17 24.83 48.29
CA LYS A 798 67.12 26.06 47.48
C LYS A 798 66.33 25.88 46.18
N ARG A 799 66.59 24.78 45.44
CA ARG A 799 65.95 24.51 44.15
C ARG A 799 64.46 24.24 44.31
N PHE A 800 64.09 23.40 45.27
CA PHE A 800 62.70 23.12 45.62
C PHE A 800 61.93 24.40 46.00
N LEU A 801 62.45 25.20 46.94
CA LEU A 801 61.79 26.41 47.43
C LEU A 801 61.62 27.46 46.32
N GLN A 802 62.66 27.68 45.50
CA GLN A 802 62.59 28.63 44.40
C GLN A 802 61.49 28.24 43.39
N ARG A 803 61.50 26.98 42.94
CA ARG A 803 60.51 26.49 41.98
C ARG A 803 59.10 26.44 42.55
N SER A 804 58.96 26.12 43.84
CA SER A 804 57.66 26.12 44.53
C SER A 804 57.06 27.52 44.61
N ILE A 805 57.87 28.53 44.96
CA ILE A 805 57.42 29.94 45.02
C ILE A 805 57.02 30.45 43.63
N GLU A 806 57.83 30.15 42.60
CA GLU A 806 57.52 30.49 41.21
C GLU A 806 56.20 29.85 40.76
N SER A 807 55.98 28.57 41.11
CA SER A 807 54.74 27.85 40.83
C SER A 807 53.53 28.46 41.55
N CYS A 808 53.64 28.75 42.86
CA CYS A 808 52.57 29.43 43.62
C CYS A 808 52.24 30.81 43.03
N ALA A 809 53.24 31.58 42.62
CA ALA A 809 53.04 32.88 41.98
C ALA A 809 52.36 32.74 40.60
N SER A 810 52.69 31.70 39.84
CA SER A 810 52.03 31.39 38.57
C SER A 810 50.57 31.00 38.77
N GLN A 811 50.30 30.05 39.67
CA GLN A 811 48.95 29.58 39.97
C GLN A 811 48.05 30.72 40.48
N ARG A 812 48.59 31.63 41.29
CA ARG A 812 47.86 32.84 41.73
C ARG A 812 47.42 33.71 40.55
N ARG A 813 48.30 33.92 39.56
CA ARG A 813 47.98 34.72 38.37
C ARG A 813 46.95 34.03 37.49
N GLU A 814 47.06 32.72 37.31
CA GLU A 814 46.12 31.91 36.55
C GLU A 814 44.71 31.93 37.19
N LEU A 815 44.62 31.74 38.51
CA LEU A 815 43.36 31.82 39.23
C LEU A 815 42.74 33.23 39.18
N GLN A 816 43.55 34.28 39.15
CA GLN A 816 43.06 35.65 38.96
C GLN A 816 42.43 35.85 37.58
N LEU A 817 43.06 35.29 36.52
CA LEU A 817 42.52 35.29 35.16
C LEU A 817 41.22 34.47 35.07
N LEU A 818 41.23 33.24 35.58
CA LEU A 818 40.06 32.36 35.58
C LEU A 818 38.88 33.00 36.32
N ARG A 819 39.13 33.61 37.48
CA ARG A 819 38.11 34.37 38.22
C ARG A 819 37.53 35.51 37.39
N GLY A 820 38.37 36.22 36.63
CA GLY A 820 37.92 37.28 35.72
C GLY A 820 37.05 36.75 34.58
N LEU A 821 37.43 35.62 33.97
CA LEU A 821 36.68 34.98 32.88
C LEU A 821 35.33 34.44 33.35
N LEU A 822 35.30 33.71 34.48
CA LEU A 822 34.06 33.19 35.06
C LEU A 822 33.10 34.32 35.47
N TYR A 823 33.65 35.44 35.96
CA TYR A 823 32.84 36.61 36.26
C TYR A 823 32.23 37.23 34.99
N ALA A 824 32.98 37.28 33.88
CA ALA A 824 32.47 37.75 32.60
C ALA A 824 31.38 36.82 32.02
N GLU A 825 31.60 35.50 32.08
CA GLU A 825 30.61 34.51 31.66
C GLU A 825 29.33 34.59 32.50
N HIS A 826 29.47 34.72 33.83
CA HIS A 826 28.33 34.93 34.71
C HIS A 826 27.52 36.18 34.33
N LEU A 827 28.18 37.28 33.97
CA LEU A 827 27.51 38.49 33.49
C LEU A 827 26.77 38.26 32.17
N GLN A 828 27.38 37.56 31.21
CA GLN A 828 26.74 37.23 29.92
C GLN A 828 25.49 36.35 30.11
N VAL A 829 25.59 35.31 30.93
CA VAL A 829 24.44 34.44 31.26
C VAL A 829 23.36 35.24 31.99
N HIS A 830 23.75 36.15 32.87
CA HIS A 830 22.80 37.03 33.55
C HIS A 830 22.09 37.99 32.60
N GLU A 831 22.80 38.55 31.60
CA GLU A 831 22.24 39.36 30.53
C GLU A 831 21.24 38.56 29.68
N GLN A 832 21.62 37.37 29.21
CA GLN A 832 20.72 36.46 28.49
C GLN A 832 19.48 36.11 29.30
N ARG A 833 19.63 35.86 30.61
CA ARG A 833 18.49 35.62 31.51
C ARG A 833 17.53 36.81 31.52
N ILE A 834 18.05 38.04 31.59
CA ILE A 834 17.23 39.26 31.53
C ILE A 834 16.53 39.38 30.18
N GLU A 835 17.22 39.12 29.07
CA GLU A 835 16.62 39.14 27.72
C GLU A 835 15.46 38.16 27.60
N TYR A 836 15.64 36.91 28.03
CA TYR A 836 14.58 35.91 28.02
C TYR A 836 13.43 36.27 28.97
N GLN A 837 13.71 36.84 30.14
CA GLN A 837 12.65 37.32 31.06
C GLN A 837 11.87 38.52 30.49
N ASN A 838 12.49 39.33 29.65
CA ASN A 838 11.84 40.48 29.00
C ASN A 838 10.97 40.08 27.79
N GLN A 839 11.14 38.86 27.26
CA GLN A 839 10.26 38.34 26.21
C GLN A 839 8.87 38.06 26.77
N LYS A 840 7.91 38.88 26.39
CA LYS A 840 6.50 38.72 26.72
C LYS A 840 5.68 38.53 25.44
N VAL A 841 4.87 37.49 25.41
CA VAL A 841 3.88 37.27 24.34
C VAL A 841 2.54 37.80 24.84
N VAL A 842 2.03 38.84 24.19
CA VAL A 842 0.69 39.35 24.47
C VAL A 842 -0.31 38.42 23.78
N ILE A 843 -1.04 37.63 24.59
CA ILE A 843 -2.09 36.75 24.08
C ILE A 843 -3.36 37.57 23.90
N THR A 844 -3.76 37.80 22.65
CA THR A 844 -5.04 38.41 22.29
C THR A 844 -6.07 37.33 21.94
N GLU A 845 -7.38 37.67 21.96
CA GLU A 845 -8.47 36.73 21.65
C GLU A 845 -8.43 36.17 20.21
N SER A 846 -7.66 36.81 19.34
CA SER A 846 -7.36 36.37 17.97
C SER A 846 -6.28 35.29 17.89
N ASN A 847 -5.48 35.09 18.95
CA ASN A 847 -4.36 34.15 18.93
C ASN A 847 -4.86 32.71 19.07
N ILE A 848 -4.28 31.82 18.26
CA ILE A 848 -4.61 30.40 18.19
C ILE A 848 -3.42 29.60 18.73
N CYS A 849 -3.67 28.63 19.60
CA CYS A 849 -2.61 27.74 20.08
C CYS A 849 -2.02 26.92 18.92
N HIS A 850 -0.70 26.95 18.75
CA HIS A 850 -0.03 26.21 17.66
C HIS A 850 -0.17 24.69 17.77
N VAL A 851 -0.35 24.16 18.98
CA VAL A 851 -0.43 22.71 19.24
C VAL A 851 -1.86 22.20 19.07
N CYS A 852 -2.84 22.82 19.74
CA CYS A 852 -4.23 22.33 19.71
C CYS A 852 -5.14 23.06 18.72
N LYS A 853 -4.64 24.10 18.02
CA LYS A 853 -5.36 24.92 17.03
C LYS A 853 -6.65 25.58 17.55
N LYS A 854 -6.85 25.65 18.86
CA LYS A 854 -7.98 26.37 19.50
C LYS A 854 -7.60 27.82 19.82
N ARG A 855 -8.57 28.73 19.70
CA ARG A 855 -8.42 30.14 20.11
C ARG A 855 -8.33 30.25 21.62
N PHE A 856 -7.50 31.16 22.13
CA PHE A 856 -7.44 31.51 23.55
C PHE A 856 -8.66 32.38 23.91
N GLY A 857 -9.84 31.77 23.97
CA GLY A 857 -11.07 32.42 24.44
C GLY A 857 -11.13 32.42 25.96
N ASN A 858 -11.63 33.51 26.56
CA ASN A 858 -11.79 33.73 27.99
C ASN A 858 -12.47 32.56 28.72
N GLN A 859 -11.70 31.57 29.17
CA GLN A 859 -12.07 30.77 30.33
C GLN A 859 -11.53 31.49 31.56
N ARG A 860 -12.42 32.28 32.19
CA ARG A 860 -12.20 32.85 33.51
C ARG A 860 -12.03 31.71 34.52
N GLN A 861 -10.78 31.40 34.90
CA GLN A 861 -10.22 31.43 36.26
C GLN A 861 -8.91 30.65 36.30
#